data_AF-A0A7V4TM62-F1
#
_entry.id   AF-A0A7V4TM62-F1
#
_cell.length_a   1.000
_cell.length_b   1.000
_cell.length_c   1.000
_cell.angle_alpha   90.00
_cell.angle_beta   90.00
_cell.angle_gamma   90.00
#
_symmetry.space_group_name_H-M   'P 1'
#
loop_
_entity.id
_entity.type
_entity.pdbx_description
1 polymer ?
#
loop_
_entity_poly.entity_id
_entity_poly.type
_entity_poly.pdbx_seq_one_letter_code
_entity_poly.pdbx_strand_id
1 'polypeptide(L)'
;MKSTALEVNLSDTKVDVFIDPKYQVLLEIVSSYVGILNRMNIFLQELSHPYKNWEFIVSEARHFSLQNFHLYKGHSDGDKALALFVDILLKAFESDSNLKIKTGAADNLMLFLQHIVKDSENELDRFLPIIEKAVQKIESFEGEDFYFFVKSYYQPDKIAKTRLDCLEEDATVFKSINRLLVKFYNYSFDYWLNQDDPISWVGQSIDTDLLTPGLNKILKDVSHVKIRTWQKDLEAATKRSDQNWKLTTRNLTNLVGYQEFVSRVREVPQKIVEESSDDTTGFHLKLTFLFYIIQIPGMTTIHVQALRDINSTLIYLIDDKDFKRDINIVDKTFSLLKTLKGKYPDTVLDCIHKVGDAVYKTSKTDLINHFIDGVVDHGFQFPMIEGTGEDWQIKSNSAHVKNIRVFLDLIGQHPKKSRRLLSALIISLSIGGVFIKDTDLFPRDISKFLNSDIEPVFDLVKQLSRLLPAFFNEIGAEGQLRDISTILDESSHRKDRLIHFLRKQCHVESSSRIVDFIQEVILFWKTGDKTKLEPYVPPSIYSEIQGSGPFIDGPKTILNILESNDISLPDDYLIHTEFAVNKMIDDIREVDEQDRTRVKMIFEFYRLLNQKYRLDNLELKKYLSSFNSENLPDTKKIVLALEENNLEDKIYEANEAIYHKRHFAVDIPSMYGSYNEAKFDALGLSLRIESILNVLLEDLVNSIDLQVITKSTFNRIYSILDLFKKALELDGIVSNHVDVQMDFLKFSVSLRTCTFTQYLDIFKGFTRAVADIINDHFNNIHSNNLSHIESKIGKDQILDKYLPNGLQNVKSQFDHRVAEMFFRDQIATCLGLQQLDVFLNRILHTLFQQSEKLSQIHLSRLLNYDPKFAVIEIGSFDAISNNIIFLGNKGLNLVKLKKIDIAVPDGFIITTEVFKCREIINNYKPANRNFKKNVAKMIAGLEERTGKKLGDLKHPLLLSVRSGSSISQPGMLDSFLNVGINEEIAASIAKASKNPWFSWDSYRRSIQGYGMAFGIKRDEFDHIIYGKKKNHGIEFKRYFTGDQMKEVSLLYKQLLLDSGVE
;
A
#
# COMPACT_ATOMS: atom_id res chain seq x y z
N MET A 1 -18.22 -15.51 39.53
CA MET A 1 -18.40 -14.34 40.43
C MET A 1 -18.41 -13.09 39.57
N LYS A 2 -19.29 -12.12 39.83
CA LYS A 2 -19.21 -10.82 39.14
C LYS A 2 -17.96 -10.09 39.59
N SER A 3 -17.30 -9.37 38.67
CA SER A 3 -16.10 -8.61 38.98
C SER A 3 -16.47 -7.39 39.81
N THR A 4 -16.00 -7.33 41.05
CA THR A 4 -16.16 -6.16 41.93
C THR A 4 -15.50 -4.90 41.34
N ALA A 5 -14.46 -5.03 40.52
CA ALA A 5 -13.87 -3.89 39.80
C ALA A 5 -14.76 -3.41 38.63
N LEU A 6 -15.50 -4.32 37.98
CA LEU A 6 -16.48 -3.95 36.96
C LEU A 6 -17.74 -3.35 37.60
N GLU A 7 -18.17 -3.85 38.76
CA GLU A 7 -19.26 -3.25 39.54
C GLU A 7 -18.90 -1.86 40.07
N VAL A 8 -17.65 -1.61 40.48
CA VAL A 8 -17.17 -0.26 40.88
C VAL A 8 -17.07 0.69 39.67
N ASN A 9 -16.47 0.27 38.55
CA ASN A 9 -16.38 1.16 37.37
C ASN A 9 -17.75 1.42 36.71
N LEU A 10 -18.69 0.46 36.77
CA LEU A 10 -20.07 0.67 36.34
C LEU A 10 -20.88 1.47 37.38
N SER A 11 -20.61 1.37 38.69
CA SER A 11 -21.29 2.25 39.67
C SER A 11 -20.86 3.70 39.53
N ASP A 12 -19.62 3.94 39.11
CA ASP A 12 -19.06 5.30 39.00
C ASP A 12 -19.41 6.00 37.68
N THR A 13 -19.88 5.26 36.67
CA THR A 13 -20.24 5.82 35.33
C THR A 13 -21.68 5.61 34.91
N LYS A 14 -22.41 4.65 35.50
CA LYS A 14 -23.82 4.41 35.21
C LYS A 14 -24.71 5.30 36.08
N VAL A 15 -24.82 6.56 35.68
CA VAL A 15 -25.80 7.49 36.28
C VAL A 15 -27.19 7.11 35.79
N ASP A 16 -28.11 6.81 36.72
CA ASP A 16 -29.53 6.66 36.38
C ASP A 16 -30.08 8.04 35.98
N VAL A 17 -30.15 8.29 34.67
CA VAL A 17 -30.57 9.60 34.13
C VAL A 17 -32.09 9.68 34.05
N PHE A 18 -32.66 10.24 35.10
CA PHE A 18 -34.05 10.70 35.12
C PHE A 18 -34.17 11.99 34.32
N ILE A 19 -35.24 12.11 33.53
CA ILE A 19 -35.58 13.36 32.84
C ILE A 19 -35.89 14.42 33.89
N ASP A 20 -35.23 15.58 33.81
CA ASP A 20 -35.46 16.69 34.74
C ASP A 20 -36.95 17.11 34.71
N PRO A 21 -37.65 17.16 35.87
CA PRO A 21 -39.09 17.45 35.93
C PRO A 21 -39.53 18.72 35.20
N LYS A 22 -38.64 19.72 35.01
CA LYS A 22 -38.96 20.94 34.25
C LYS A 22 -39.26 20.69 32.77
N TYR A 23 -38.79 19.58 32.20
CA TYR A 23 -39.02 19.20 30.80
C TYR A 23 -40.28 18.33 30.60
N GLN A 24 -40.96 17.92 31.68
CA GLN A 24 -42.13 17.03 31.61
C GLN A 24 -43.24 17.58 30.69
N VAL A 25 -43.43 18.90 30.66
CA VAL A 25 -44.39 19.58 29.78
C VAL A 25 -44.16 19.31 28.29
N LEU A 26 -42.91 19.05 27.86
CA LEU A 26 -42.60 18.70 26.47
C LEU A 26 -43.06 17.29 26.12
N LEU A 27 -43.05 16.36 27.08
CA LEU A 27 -43.59 15.00 26.92
C LEU A 27 -45.12 14.99 26.94
N GLU A 28 -45.73 15.79 27.81
CA GLU A 28 -47.19 15.91 27.93
C GLU A 28 -47.82 16.42 26.62
N ILE A 29 -47.24 17.46 25.99
CA ILE A 29 -47.73 18.02 24.74
C ILE A 29 -47.65 17.02 23.57
N VAL A 30 -46.62 16.17 23.52
CA VAL A 30 -46.43 15.19 22.43
C VAL A 30 -46.97 13.79 22.76
N SER A 31 -47.63 13.63 23.91
CA SER A 31 -48.07 12.32 24.45
C SER A 31 -48.98 11.52 23.51
N SER A 32 -49.77 12.20 22.68
CA SER A 32 -50.64 11.58 21.66
C SER A 32 -49.89 11.13 20.39
N TYR A 33 -48.60 11.42 20.26
CA TYR A 33 -47.79 11.17 19.07
C TYR A 33 -46.62 10.21 19.36
N VAL A 34 -46.89 8.90 19.41
CA VAL A 34 -45.94 7.84 19.83
C VAL A 34 -44.54 7.96 19.21
N GLY A 35 -44.44 8.26 17.90
CA GLY A 35 -43.15 8.42 17.22
C GLY A 35 -42.35 9.65 17.68
N ILE A 36 -43.03 10.77 17.94
CA ILE A 36 -42.42 12.01 18.46
C ILE A 36 -42.06 11.80 19.94
N LEU A 37 -42.94 11.18 20.72
CA LEU A 37 -42.75 10.87 22.13
C LEU A 37 -41.50 10.00 22.38
N ASN A 38 -41.30 8.95 21.59
CA ASN A 38 -40.12 8.08 21.73
C ASN A 38 -38.81 8.84 21.46
N ARG A 39 -38.77 9.68 20.43
CA ARG A 39 -37.58 10.48 20.09
C ARG A 39 -37.36 11.62 21.09
N MET A 40 -38.43 12.24 21.59
CA MET A 40 -38.39 13.26 22.64
C MET A 40 -37.84 12.69 23.95
N ASN A 41 -38.21 11.46 24.33
CA ASN A 41 -37.63 10.80 25.51
C ASN A 41 -36.11 10.65 25.40
N ILE A 42 -35.59 10.19 24.25
CA ILE A 42 -34.14 10.06 24.02
C ILE A 42 -33.46 11.44 24.11
N PHE A 43 -34.03 12.45 23.45
CA PHE A 43 -33.54 13.83 23.51
C PHE A 43 -33.50 14.40 24.93
N LEU A 44 -34.55 14.17 25.72
CA LEU A 44 -34.65 14.68 27.10
C LEU A 44 -33.80 13.89 28.10
N GLN A 45 -33.54 12.61 27.85
CA GLN A 45 -32.54 11.82 28.59
C GLN A 45 -31.14 12.39 28.35
N GLU A 46 -30.73 12.59 27.09
CA GLU A 46 -29.43 13.17 26.76
C GLU A 46 -29.28 14.61 27.32
N LEU A 47 -30.33 15.42 27.24
CA LEU A 47 -30.40 16.76 27.84
C LEU A 47 -30.37 16.76 29.38
N SER A 48 -30.72 15.65 30.03
CA SER A 48 -30.65 15.49 31.49
C SER A 48 -29.37 14.79 31.95
N HIS A 49 -28.55 14.28 31.02
CA HIS A 49 -27.30 13.59 31.32
C HIS A 49 -26.27 14.56 31.95
N PRO A 50 -25.42 14.10 32.89
CA PRO A 50 -24.36 14.94 33.46
C PRO A 50 -23.33 15.39 32.40
N TYR A 51 -22.93 14.48 31.52
CA TYR A 51 -22.03 14.72 30.40
C TYR A 51 -22.84 14.85 29.11
N LYS A 52 -23.27 16.06 28.75
CA LYS A 52 -24.22 16.28 27.64
C LYS A 52 -23.55 16.25 26.28
N ASN A 53 -24.06 15.46 25.34
CA ASN A 53 -23.74 15.58 23.93
C ASN A 53 -24.44 16.82 23.32
N TRP A 54 -23.81 17.98 23.50
CA TRP A 54 -24.37 19.25 23.01
C TRP A 54 -24.53 19.33 21.49
N GLU A 55 -23.75 18.59 20.70
CA GLU A 55 -23.92 18.55 19.24
C GLU A 55 -25.24 17.87 18.85
N PHE A 56 -25.55 16.72 19.46
CA PHE A 56 -26.84 16.06 19.32
C PHE A 56 -27.99 16.94 19.83
N ILE A 57 -27.85 17.51 21.03
CA ILE A 57 -28.88 18.35 21.66
C ILE A 57 -29.22 19.58 20.79
N VAL A 58 -28.23 20.31 20.26
CA VAL A 58 -28.47 21.49 19.43
C VAL A 58 -29.13 21.11 18.09
N SER A 59 -28.78 19.95 17.53
CA SER A 59 -29.40 19.43 16.29
C SER A 59 -30.87 19.02 16.50
N GLU A 60 -31.15 18.21 17.52
CA GLU A 60 -32.51 17.74 17.82
C GLU A 60 -33.40 18.87 18.33
N ALA A 61 -32.88 19.80 19.14
CA ALA A 61 -33.64 20.96 19.61
C ALA A 61 -34.18 21.80 18.44
N ARG A 62 -33.42 21.95 17.35
CA ARG A 62 -33.89 22.58 16.10
C ARG A 62 -35.02 21.81 15.44
N HIS A 63 -34.93 20.48 15.41
CA HIS A 63 -35.94 19.61 14.80
C HIS A 63 -37.26 19.70 15.58
N PHE A 64 -37.20 19.53 16.90
CA PHE A 64 -38.37 19.61 17.78
C PHE A 64 -38.98 21.01 17.83
N SER A 65 -38.18 22.08 17.91
CA SER A 65 -38.71 23.44 18.05
C SER A 65 -39.38 23.98 16.78
N LEU A 66 -38.88 23.60 15.59
CA LEU A 66 -39.38 24.09 14.31
C LEU A 66 -40.45 23.20 13.67
N GLN A 67 -40.20 21.90 13.49
CA GLN A 67 -41.13 21.02 12.75
C GLN A 67 -42.42 20.77 13.53
N ASN A 68 -42.31 20.66 14.85
CA ASN A 68 -43.45 20.43 15.74
C ASN A 68 -44.05 21.73 16.29
N PHE A 69 -43.66 22.91 15.76
CA PHE A 69 -44.12 24.22 16.24
C PHE A 69 -45.65 24.34 16.31
N HIS A 70 -46.34 23.73 15.34
CA HIS A 70 -47.80 23.68 15.27
C HIS A 70 -48.46 22.99 16.49
N LEU A 71 -47.78 22.05 17.15
CA LEU A 71 -48.25 21.39 18.37
C LEU A 71 -48.18 22.31 19.59
N TYR A 72 -47.11 23.10 19.71
CA TYR A 72 -46.95 24.05 20.82
C TYR A 72 -47.90 25.26 20.66
N LYS A 73 -48.02 25.79 19.44
CA LYS A 73 -48.85 26.96 19.12
C LYS A 73 -50.30 26.83 19.64
N GLY A 74 -50.92 25.66 19.47
CA GLY A 74 -52.31 25.41 19.88
C GLY A 74 -52.50 24.91 21.31
N HIS A 75 -51.45 24.68 22.09
CA HIS A 75 -51.55 24.06 23.42
C HIS A 75 -51.63 25.09 24.56
N SER A 76 -52.30 24.75 25.67
CA SER A 76 -52.44 25.60 26.87
C SER A 76 -51.10 25.99 27.51
N ASP A 77 -50.09 25.15 27.33
CA ASP A 77 -48.74 25.28 27.90
C ASP A 77 -47.66 25.50 26.82
N GLY A 78 -48.06 25.86 25.60
CA GLY A 78 -47.17 26.15 24.48
C GLY A 78 -46.11 27.22 24.80
N ASP A 79 -46.47 28.26 25.54
CA ASP A 79 -45.55 29.31 26.00
C ASP A 79 -44.42 28.76 26.88
N LYS A 80 -44.73 27.81 27.78
CA LYS A 80 -43.73 27.12 28.60
C LYS A 80 -42.80 26.26 27.73
N ALA A 81 -43.36 25.56 26.74
CA ALA A 81 -42.58 24.73 25.82
C ALA A 81 -41.61 25.56 24.97
N LEU A 82 -42.05 26.67 24.37
CA LEU A 82 -41.18 27.56 23.59
C LEU A 82 -40.09 28.20 24.47
N ALA A 83 -40.44 28.60 25.70
CA ALA A 83 -39.46 29.13 26.66
C ALA A 83 -38.39 28.10 27.06
N LEU A 84 -38.73 26.80 27.15
CA LEU A 84 -37.75 25.73 27.38
C LEU A 84 -36.80 25.55 26.19
N PHE A 85 -37.29 25.57 24.94
CA PHE A 85 -36.40 25.49 23.77
C PHE A 85 -35.44 26.68 23.68
N VAL A 86 -35.89 27.89 24.01
CA VAL A 86 -35.02 29.07 24.15
C VAL A 86 -33.95 28.85 25.23
N ASP A 87 -34.32 28.37 26.41
CA ASP A 87 -33.40 28.09 27.52
C ASP A 87 -32.40 26.97 27.20
N ILE A 88 -32.81 25.92 26.45
CA ILE A 88 -31.93 24.84 25.99
C ILE A 88 -30.86 25.37 25.03
N LEU A 89 -31.26 26.18 24.04
CA LEU A 89 -30.32 26.74 23.05
C LEU A 89 -29.38 27.77 23.71
N LEU A 90 -29.88 28.59 24.63
CA LEU A 90 -29.04 29.50 25.42
C LEU A 90 -28.03 28.74 26.30
N LYS A 91 -28.43 27.64 26.96
CA LYS A 91 -27.51 26.81 27.76
C LYS A 91 -26.48 26.08 26.92
N ALA A 92 -26.85 25.63 25.72
CA ALA A 92 -25.89 25.08 24.78
C ALA A 92 -24.85 26.14 24.35
N PHE A 93 -25.29 27.38 24.14
CA PHE A 93 -24.42 28.53 23.83
C PHE A 93 -23.51 28.93 25.00
N GLU A 94 -24.03 28.94 26.23
CA GLU A 94 -23.28 29.30 27.46
C GLU A 94 -22.36 28.18 27.98
N SER A 95 -22.44 26.97 27.42
CA SER A 95 -21.58 25.85 27.83
C SER A 95 -20.13 26.00 27.34
N ASP A 96 -19.19 25.35 28.03
CA ASP A 96 -17.76 25.21 27.65
C ASP A 96 -17.56 24.28 26.42
N SER A 97 -18.42 24.42 25.43
CA SER A 97 -18.45 23.62 24.20
C SER A 97 -17.61 24.24 23.08
N ASN A 98 -17.18 23.38 22.14
CA ASN A 98 -16.48 23.80 20.92
C ASN A 98 -17.28 24.86 20.13
N LEU A 99 -16.56 25.79 19.48
CA LEU A 99 -17.08 26.89 18.66
C LEU A 99 -18.21 26.49 17.69
N LYS A 100 -18.13 25.29 17.09
CA LYS A 100 -19.18 24.74 16.21
C LYS A 100 -20.56 24.67 16.88
N ILE A 101 -20.58 24.28 18.15
CA ILE A 101 -21.80 24.14 18.97
C ILE A 101 -22.34 25.52 19.35
N LYS A 102 -21.48 26.47 19.74
CA LYS A 102 -21.87 27.87 19.97
C LYS A 102 -22.50 28.49 18.71
N THR A 103 -21.89 28.34 17.54
CA THR A 103 -22.46 28.80 16.25
C THR A 103 -23.81 28.16 15.98
N GLY A 104 -23.92 26.83 16.08
CA GLY A 104 -25.19 26.12 15.85
C GLY A 104 -26.30 26.53 16.82
N ALA A 105 -25.96 26.74 18.10
CA ALA A 105 -26.91 27.20 19.11
C ALA A 105 -27.41 28.64 18.83
N ALA A 106 -26.51 29.56 18.46
CA ALA A 106 -26.86 30.92 18.09
C ALA A 106 -27.72 30.98 16.82
N ASP A 107 -27.33 30.30 15.74
CA ASP A 107 -28.11 30.24 14.49
C ASP A 107 -29.50 29.63 14.72
N ASN A 108 -29.59 28.51 15.46
CA ASN A 108 -30.87 27.87 15.74
C ASN A 108 -31.77 28.71 16.65
N LEU A 109 -31.22 29.42 17.63
CA LEU A 109 -31.98 30.34 18.47
C LEU A 109 -32.54 31.51 17.65
N MET A 110 -31.72 32.12 16.80
CA MET A 110 -32.15 33.22 15.95
C MET A 110 -33.20 32.80 14.92
N LEU A 111 -33.03 31.63 14.29
CA LEU A 111 -34.04 31.02 13.42
C LEU A 111 -35.35 30.77 14.18
N PHE A 112 -35.28 30.21 15.38
CA PHE A 112 -36.46 29.89 16.18
C PHE A 112 -37.24 31.15 16.59
N LEU A 113 -36.55 32.22 17.02
CA LEU A 113 -37.20 33.50 17.33
C LEU A 113 -37.89 34.11 16.09
N GLN A 114 -37.27 34.04 14.91
CA GLN A 114 -37.90 34.49 13.67
C GLN A 114 -39.10 33.63 13.28
N HIS A 115 -39.02 32.31 13.50
CA HIS A 115 -40.10 31.35 13.26
C HIS A 115 -41.32 31.63 14.15
N ILE A 116 -41.11 31.89 15.44
CA ILE A 116 -42.16 32.30 16.38
C ILE A 116 -42.85 33.58 15.87
N VAL A 117 -42.10 34.64 15.55
CA VAL A 117 -42.68 35.91 15.07
C VAL A 117 -43.48 35.73 13.77
N LYS A 118 -43.00 34.88 12.86
CA LYS A 118 -43.60 34.67 11.55
C LYS A 118 -44.91 33.87 11.64
N ASP A 119 -44.87 32.70 12.27
CA ASP A 119 -45.85 31.63 12.10
C ASP A 119 -46.82 31.48 13.30
N SER A 120 -46.70 32.30 14.36
CA SER A 120 -47.65 32.34 15.49
C SER A 120 -49.02 32.95 15.16
N GLU A 121 -49.13 33.73 14.08
CA GLU A 121 -50.37 34.38 13.65
C GLU A 121 -51.05 35.18 14.78
N ASN A 122 -52.27 34.83 15.18
CA ASN A 122 -53.04 35.54 16.20
C ASN A 122 -52.58 35.26 17.64
N GLU A 123 -51.74 34.22 17.85
CA GLU A 123 -51.18 33.87 19.17
C GLU A 123 -49.88 34.63 19.48
N LEU A 124 -49.45 35.56 18.62
CA LEU A 124 -48.15 36.22 18.76
C LEU A 124 -48.01 36.96 20.10
N ASP A 125 -49.04 37.66 20.56
CA ASP A 125 -49.03 38.43 21.82
C ASP A 125 -48.73 37.56 23.04
N ARG A 126 -49.18 36.30 23.02
CA ARG A 126 -48.89 35.30 24.08
C ARG A 126 -47.40 34.93 24.14
N PHE A 127 -46.70 34.97 23.01
CA PHE A 127 -45.29 34.58 22.91
C PHE A 127 -44.32 35.78 22.92
N LEU A 128 -44.81 37.02 22.83
CA LEU A 128 -43.99 38.24 22.97
C LEU A 128 -43.09 38.27 24.22
N PRO A 129 -43.53 37.86 25.43
CA PRO A 129 -42.67 37.86 26.62
C PRO A 129 -41.47 36.91 26.49
N ILE A 130 -41.61 35.82 25.72
CA ILE A 130 -40.54 34.85 25.47
C ILE A 130 -39.50 35.47 24.53
N ILE A 131 -39.97 36.12 23.47
CA ILE A 131 -39.12 36.86 22.53
C ILE A 131 -38.40 38.00 23.25
N GLU A 132 -39.10 38.78 24.07
CA GLU A 132 -38.49 39.88 24.84
C GLU A 132 -37.39 39.35 25.78
N LYS A 133 -37.66 38.27 26.53
CA LYS A 133 -36.66 37.64 27.41
C LYS A 133 -35.45 37.10 26.63
N ALA A 134 -35.67 36.47 25.48
CA ALA A 134 -34.59 35.98 24.62
C ALA A 134 -33.75 37.13 24.05
N VAL A 135 -34.39 38.19 23.55
CA VAL A 135 -33.76 39.40 23.02
C VAL A 135 -32.92 40.10 24.10
N GLN A 136 -33.44 40.27 25.32
CA GLN A 136 -32.69 40.83 26.45
C GLN A 136 -31.49 39.96 26.85
N LYS A 137 -31.65 38.63 26.82
CA LYS A 137 -30.55 37.71 27.12
C LYS A 137 -29.47 37.76 26.04
N ILE A 138 -29.83 37.82 24.76
CA ILE A 138 -28.89 38.00 23.64
C ILE A 138 -28.21 39.38 23.74
N GLU A 139 -28.95 40.44 24.07
CA GLU A 139 -28.39 41.79 24.33
C GLU A 139 -27.33 41.77 25.45
N SER A 140 -27.48 40.90 26.46
CA SER A 140 -26.56 40.85 27.60
C SER A 140 -25.18 40.24 27.33
N PHE A 141 -24.98 39.53 26.21
CA PHE A 141 -23.66 39.01 25.83
C PHE A 141 -22.76 40.13 25.31
N GLU A 142 -21.47 40.12 25.64
CA GLU A 142 -20.48 41.11 25.19
C GLU A 142 -19.30 40.43 24.47
N GLY A 143 -18.54 41.20 23.68
CA GLY A 143 -17.31 40.74 23.05
C GLY A 143 -17.55 39.62 22.04
N GLU A 144 -16.73 38.57 22.11
CA GLU A 144 -16.75 37.45 21.14
C GLU A 144 -18.07 36.67 21.15
N ASP A 145 -18.72 36.51 22.31
CA ASP A 145 -19.98 35.78 22.41
C ASP A 145 -21.12 36.50 21.64
N PHE A 146 -21.16 37.84 21.66
CA PHE A 146 -22.15 38.58 20.88
C PHE A 146 -21.91 38.46 19.36
N TYR A 147 -20.66 38.29 18.93
CA TYR A 147 -20.33 38.14 17.50
C TYR A 147 -20.92 36.90 16.83
N PHE A 148 -21.27 35.84 17.58
CA PHE A 148 -22.00 34.70 17.02
C PHE A 148 -23.39 35.12 16.51
N PHE A 149 -24.10 35.97 17.26
CA PHE A 149 -25.41 36.50 16.86
C PHE A 149 -25.32 37.55 15.74
N VAL A 150 -24.21 38.30 15.67
CA VAL A 150 -23.94 39.25 14.57
C VAL A 150 -23.66 38.52 13.25
N LYS A 151 -22.84 37.47 13.30
CA LYS A 151 -22.44 36.66 12.14
C LYS A 151 -23.48 35.62 11.72
N SER A 152 -24.45 35.32 12.58
CA SER A 152 -25.55 34.38 12.32
C SER A 152 -26.15 34.57 10.93
N TYR A 153 -26.48 33.45 10.27
CA TYR A 153 -27.21 33.47 9.02
C TYR A 153 -28.60 34.11 9.20
N TYR A 154 -29.19 33.95 10.39
CA TYR A 154 -30.48 34.47 10.78
C TYR A 154 -30.30 35.78 11.57
N GLN A 155 -30.19 36.90 10.86
CA GLN A 155 -29.81 38.18 11.46
C GLN A 155 -30.84 38.77 12.45
N PRO A 156 -30.42 39.48 13.52
CA PRO A 156 -31.32 40.13 14.49
C PRO A 156 -32.35 41.11 13.91
N ASP A 157 -31.99 41.86 12.87
CA ASP A 157 -32.91 42.80 12.19
C ASP A 157 -34.10 42.09 11.52
N LYS A 158 -33.97 40.80 11.19
CA LYS A 158 -35.06 40.00 10.62
C LYS A 158 -36.16 39.67 11.62
N ILE A 159 -35.86 39.65 12.93
CA ILE A 159 -36.90 39.52 13.98
C ILE A 159 -37.85 40.72 13.89
N ALA A 160 -37.32 41.93 13.73
CA ALA A 160 -38.12 43.14 13.55
C ALA A 160 -38.77 43.21 12.17
N LYS A 161 -38.02 42.98 11.07
CA LYS A 161 -38.55 43.07 9.69
C LYS A 161 -39.72 42.12 9.43
N THR A 162 -39.89 41.06 10.22
CA THR A 162 -40.99 40.10 10.08
C THR A 162 -42.19 40.54 10.92
N ARG A 163 -43.31 40.91 10.27
CA ARG A 163 -44.60 41.28 10.90
C ARG A 163 -44.58 42.47 11.89
N LEU A 164 -43.62 43.38 11.76
CA LEU A 164 -43.51 44.66 12.49
C LEU A 164 -44.83 45.47 12.56
N ASP A 165 -45.64 45.38 11.51
CA ASP A 165 -46.89 46.14 11.39
C ASP A 165 -48.07 45.56 12.18
N CYS A 166 -48.02 44.28 12.57
CA CYS A 166 -49.10 43.56 13.26
C CYS A 166 -49.18 43.82 14.78
N LEU A 167 -48.23 44.54 15.36
CA LEU A 167 -48.10 44.75 16.81
C LEU A 167 -48.60 46.15 17.23
N GLU A 168 -49.19 46.28 18.42
CA GLU A 168 -49.63 47.58 18.98
C GLU A 168 -48.45 48.52 19.30
N GLU A 169 -48.68 49.84 19.31
CA GLU A 169 -47.58 50.84 19.37
C GLU A 169 -46.83 50.88 20.72
N ASP A 170 -47.48 50.52 21.83
CA ASP A 170 -46.95 50.60 23.20
C ASP A 170 -46.20 49.34 23.68
N ALA A 171 -46.03 48.33 22.83
CA ALA A 171 -45.45 47.04 23.24
C ALA A 171 -43.98 47.17 23.72
N THR A 172 -43.70 46.77 24.97
CA THR A 172 -42.38 46.83 25.62
C THR A 172 -41.27 46.15 24.83
N VAL A 173 -41.63 45.09 24.10
CA VAL A 173 -40.76 44.33 23.21
C VAL A 173 -40.00 45.23 22.22
N PHE A 174 -40.60 46.32 21.72
CA PHE A 174 -39.93 47.25 20.80
C PHE A 174 -38.72 47.95 21.44
N LYS A 175 -38.77 48.24 22.74
CA LYS A 175 -37.65 48.84 23.47
C LYS A 175 -36.47 47.87 23.58
N SER A 176 -36.76 46.60 23.88
CA SER A 176 -35.75 45.53 23.97
C SER A 176 -35.17 45.21 22.58
N ILE A 177 -36.01 45.12 21.54
CA ILE A 177 -35.57 44.95 20.15
C ILE A 177 -34.68 46.13 19.71
N ASN A 178 -35.08 47.38 19.96
CA ASN A 178 -34.30 48.56 19.56
C ASN A 178 -32.90 48.58 20.18
N ARG A 179 -32.74 48.15 21.44
CA ARG A 179 -31.42 48.00 22.07
C ARG A 179 -30.57 46.94 21.39
N LEU A 180 -31.13 45.74 21.16
CA LEU A 180 -30.45 44.67 20.45
C LEU A 180 -30.04 45.10 19.03
N LEU A 181 -30.91 45.82 18.31
CA LEU A 181 -30.61 46.31 16.96
C LEU A 181 -29.50 47.36 16.97
N VAL A 182 -29.54 48.35 17.87
CA VAL A 182 -28.46 49.35 17.98
C VAL A 182 -27.12 48.67 18.29
N LYS A 183 -27.11 47.69 19.21
CA LYS A 183 -25.91 46.91 19.53
C LYS A 183 -25.43 46.07 18.34
N PHE A 184 -26.34 45.38 17.65
CA PHE A 184 -26.06 44.60 16.44
C PHE A 184 -25.47 45.44 15.30
N TYR A 185 -26.04 46.62 15.01
CA TYR A 185 -25.52 47.50 13.96
C TYR A 185 -24.17 48.10 14.34
N ASN A 186 -23.95 48.52 15.59
CA ASN A 186 -22.63 48.97 16.06
C ASN A 186 -21.57 47.87 15.90
N TYR A 187 -21.78 46.68 16.47
CA TYR A 187 -20.86 45.54 16.31
C TYR A 187 -20.66 45.15 14.83
N SER A 188 -21.68 45.29 13.98
CA SER A 188 -21.55 45.05 12.53
C SER A 188 -20.63 46.08 11.87
N PHE A 189 -20.85 47.38 12.12
CA PHE A 189 -20.05 48.45 11.52
C PHE A 189 -18.62 48.47 12.05
N ASP A 190 -18.44 48.27 13.36
CA ASP A 190 -17.12 48.19 13.99
C ASP A 190 -16.32 46.99 13.48
N TYR A 191 -16.96 45.84 13.25
CA TYR A 191 -16.29 44.69 12.62
C TYR A 191 -15.72 45.03 11.24
N TRP A 192 -16.53 45.63 10.38
CA TRP A 192 -16.12 45.96 9.01
C TRP A 192 -15.10 47.11 8.98
N LEU A 193 -15.21 48.11 9.85
CA LEU A 193 -14.22 49.20 9.97
C LEU A 193 -12.85 48.75 10.50
N ASN A 194 -12.80 47.60 11.17
CA ASN A 194 -11.57 46.94 11.62
C ASN A 194 -10.98 45.96 10.58
N GLN A 195 -11.61 45.80 9.41
CA GLN A 195 -10.99 45.09 8.27
C GLN A 195 -10.18 46.07 7.40
N ASP A 196 -9.47 45.55 6.40
CA ASP A 196 -8.83 46.39 5.38
C ASP A 196 -9.90 47.10 4.52
N ASP A 197 -9.72 48.39 4.24
CA ASP A 197 -10.65 49.14 3.39
C ASP A 197 -10.52 48.69 1.91
N PRO A 198 -11.62 48.29 1.22
CA PRO A 198 -11.54 47.76 -0.14
C PRO A 198 -10.89 48.71 -1.16
N ILE A 199 -11.06 50.03 -1.02
CA ILE A 199 -10.43 51.00 -1.93
C ILE A 199 -8.93 51.02 -1.71
N SER A 200 -8.51 51.08 -0.45
CA SER A 200 -7.10 51.13 -0.07
C SER A 200 -6.37 49.83 -0.45
N TRP A 201 -6.99 48.68 -0.25
CA TRP A 201 -6.42 47.37 -0.60
C TRP A 201 -6.28 47.19 -2.13
N VAL A 202 -7.29 47.57 -2.92
CA VAL A 202 -7.22 47.53 -4.40
C VAL A 202 -6.18 48.53 -4.92
N GLY A 203 -6.13 49.74 -4.36
CA GLY A 203 -5.18 50.79 -4.74
C GLY A 203 -3.71 50.51 -4.39
N GLN A 204 -3.44 49.57 -3.47
CA GLN A 204 -2.08 49.06 -3.20
C GLN A 204 -1.67 47.91 -4.15
N SER A 205 -2.64 47.29 -4.83
CA SER A 205 -2.44 46.05 -5.60
C SER A 205 -2.30 46.27 -7.12
N ILE A 206 -2.59 47.49 -7.59
CA ILE A 206 -2.74 47.86 -9.01
C ILE A 206 -2.21 49.30 -9.20
N ASP A 207 -1.63 49.61 -10.37
CA ASP A 207 -1.29 50.99 -10.75
C ASP A 207 -2.52 51.91 -10.71
N THR A 208 -2.39 53.04 -10.01
CA THR A 208 -3.51 53.95 -9.70
C THR A 208 -4.20 54.56 -10.92
N ASP A 209 -3.54 54.57 -12.07
CA ASP A 209 -4.05 55.13 -13.33
C ASP A 209 -5.16 54.26 -13.97
N LEU A 210 -5.38 53.03 -13.47
CA LEU A 210 -6.41 52.11 -13.96
C LEU A 210 -7.79 52.28 -13.28
N LEU A 211 -7.91 53.16 -12.29
CA LEU A 211 -9.15 53.39 -11.54
C LEU A 211 -10.01 54.50 -12.16
N THR A 212 -10.94 54.12 -13.05
CA THR A 212 -11.92 55.07 -13.63
C THR A 212 -12.85 55.66 -12.55
N PRO A 213 -13.46 56.84 -12.79
CA PRO A 213 -14.42 57.45 -11.86
C PRO A 213 -15.62 56.55 -11.53
N GLY A 214 -16.06 55.72 -12.47
CA GLY A 214 -17.14 54.75 -12.29
C GLY A 214 -16.76 53.61 -11.35
N LEU A 215 -15.62 52.97 -11.58
CA LEU A 215 -15.06 51.94 -10.69
C LEU A 215 -14.86 52.47 -9.26
N ASN A 216 -14.35 53.69 -9.13
CA ASN A 216 -14.15 54.35 -7.82
C ASN A 216 -15.50 54.59 -7.10
N LYS A 217 -16.60 54.82 -7.82
CA LYS A 217 -17.96 54.90 -7.25
C LYS A 217 -18.44 53.53 -6.73
N ILE A 218 -18.25 52.46 -7.50
CA ILE A 218 -18.63 51.08 -7.10
C ILE A 218 -17.90 50.67 -5.82
N LEU A 219 -16.58 50.90 -5.74
CA LEU A 219 -15.78 50.59 -4.54
C LEU A 219 -16.18 51.47 -3.34
N LYS A 220 -16.58 52.74 -3.57
CA LYS A 220 -17.07 53.63 -2.50
C LYS A 220 -18.33 53.13 -1.82
N ASP A 221 -19.24 52.45 -2.53
CA ASP A 221 -20.48 51.91 -1.94
C ASP A 221 -20.25 50.73 -0.97
N VAL A 222 -19.04 50.17 -0.90
CA VAL A 222 -18.62 49.14 0.08
C VAL A 222 -17.44 49.58 0.98
N SER A 223 -17.02 50.84 0.90
CA SER A 223 -15.84 51.36 1.62
C SER A 223 -16.13 51.80 3.07
N HIS A 224 -15.05 52.05 3.83
CA HIS A 224 -15.12 52.63 5.18
C HIS A 224 -15.84 54.00 5.20
N VAL A 225 -15.83 54.76 4.09
CA VAL A 225 -16.57 56.03 3.98
C VAL A 225 -18.08 55.79 4.03
N LYS A 226 -18.57 54.71 3.40
CA LYS A 226 -19.99 54.34 3.42
C LYS A 226 -20.42 53.81 4.78
N ILE A 227 -19.60 52.95 5.38
CA ILE A 227 -19.88 52.38 6.72
C ILE A 227 -19.96 53.51 7.77
N ARG A 228 -19.05 54.49 7.73
CA ARG A 228 -19.11 55.71 8.57
C ARG A 228 -20.33 56.59 8.30
N THR A 229 -20.96 56.48 7.13
CA THR A 229 -22.25 57.16 6.87
C THR A 229 -23.38 56.42 7.58
N TRP A 230 -23.45 55.08 7.47
CA TRP A 230 -24.45 54.29 8.21
C TRP A 230 -24.30 54.40 9.73
N GLN A 231 -23.08 54.55 10.25
CA GLN A 231 -22.84 54.83 11.67
C GLN A 231 -23.46 56.16 12.11
N LYS A 232 -23.39 57.22 11.27
CA LYS A 232 -24.09 58.49 11.51
C LYS A 232 -25.60 58.38 11.37
N ASP A 233 -26.08 57.56 10.43
CA ASP A 233 -27.52 57.29 10.27
C ASP A 233 -28.08 56.56 11.51
N LEU A 234 -27.32 55.61 12.07
CA LEU A 234 -27.62 54.92 13.32
C LEU A 234 -27.64 55.86 14.53
N GLU A 235 -26.65 56.75 14.65
CA GLU A 235 -26.67 57.81 15.67
C GLU A 235 -27.90 58.72 15.53
N ALA A 236 -28.26 59.11 14.30
CA ALA A 236 -29.40 59.98 14.04
C ALA A 236 -30.75 59.27 14.34
N ALA A 237 -30.88 57.99 13.99
CA ALA A 237 -32.03 57.16 14.35
C ALA A 237 -32.17 57.00 15.88
N THR A 238 -31.05 56.88 16.59
CA THR A 238 -31.03 56.76 18.06
C THR A 238 -31.34 58.08 18.75
N LYS A 239 -30.89 59.22 18.21
CA LYS A 239 -31.14 60.57 18.78
C LYS A 239 -32.57 61.09 18.55
N ARG A 240 -33.29 60.56 17.56
CA ARG A 240 -34.71 60.91 17.25
C ARG A 240 -35.74 60.08 18.03
N SER A 241 -35.36 59.46 19.14
CA SER A 241 -36.23 58.53 19.89
C SER A 241 -37.27 59.24 20.78
N ASP A 242 -38.08 60.13 20.19
CA ASP A 242 -39.17 60.83 20.85
C ASP A 242 -40.39 59.90 21.06
N GLN A 243 -40.34 59.13 22.16
CA GLN A 243 -41.39 58.26 22.72
C GLN A 243 -42.00 57.14 21.83
N ASN A 244 -41.97 57.21 20.50
CA ASN A 244 -42.51 56.18 19.61
C ASN A 244 -41.45 55.11 19.28
N TRP A 245 -41.47 53.99 20.02
CA TRP A 245 -40.51 52.91 19.85
C TRP A 245 -40.66 52.17 18.52
N LYS A 246 -41.89 51.99 18.02
CA LYS A 246 -42.20 51.32 16.75
C LYS A 246 -41.63 52.08 15.54
N LEU A 247 -41.71 53.41 15.54
CA LEU A 247 -41.09 54.27 14.53
C LEU A 247 -39.57 54.18 14.56
N THR A 248 -38.98 54.12 15.77
CA THR A 248 -37.53 53.89 15.95
C THR A 248 -37.13 52.54 15.36
N THR A 249 -37.90 51.48 15.61
CA THR A 249 -37.64 50.14 15.03
C THR A 249 -37.68 50.15 13.51
N ARG A 250 -38.70 50.79 12.90
CA ARG A 250 -38.78 50.95 11.44
C ARG A 250 -37.55 51.66 10.86
N ASN A 251 -37.09 52.74 11.50
CA ASN A 251 -35.90 53.47 11.07
C ASN A 251 -34.63 52.61 11.17
N LEU A 252 -34.45 51.87 12.27
CA LEU A 252 -33.32 50.96 12.45
C LEU A 252 -33.33 49.83 11.41
N THR A 253 -34.50 49.27 11.07
CA THR A 253 -34.58 48.20 10.07
C THR A 253 -34.18 48.63 8.64
N ASN A 254 -34.13 49.92 8.35
CA ASN A 254 -33.64 50.43 7.05
C ASN A 254 -32.09 50.45 6.95
N LEU A 255 -31.37 50.18 8.04
CA LEU A 255 -29.91 50.10 8.06
C LEU A 255 -29.42 48.73 7.53
N VAL A 256 -28.22 48.76 6.95
CA VAL A 256 -27.56 47.60 6.33
C VAL A 256 -26.98 46.68 7.40
N GLY A 257 -27.52 45.47 7.52
CA GLY A 257 -27.03 44.44 8.45
C GLY A 257 -25.76 43.74 7.95
N TYR A 258 -25.08 42.99 8.83
CA TYR A 258 -23.84 42.29 8.51
C TYR A 258 -23.90 41.43 7.22
N GLN A 259 -24.88 40.54 7.07
CA GLN A 259 -25.02 39.69 5.88
C GLN A 259 -25.51 40.48 4.65
N GLU A 260 -26.24 41.59 4.84
CA GLU A 260 -26.60 42.48 3.74
C GLU A 260 -25.37 43.20 3.16
N PHE A 261 -24.42 43.61 4.01
CA PHE A 261 -23.14 44.12 3.56
C PHE A 261 -22.34 43.06 2.78
N VAL A 262 -22.27 41.82 3.27
CA VAL A 262 -21.64 40.71 2.54
C VAL A 262 -22.29 40.50 1.17
N SER A 263 -23.62 40.60 1.06
CA SER A 263 -24.32 40.51 -0.23
C SER A 263 -23.97 41.68 -1.17
N ARG A 264 -23.80 42.90 -0.66
CA ARG A 264 -23.38 44.06 -1.45
C ARG A 264 -21.94 43.91 -1.97
N VAL A 265 -21.03 43.42 -1.13
CA VAL A 265 -19.63 43.11 -1.52
C VAL A 265 -19.58 42.01 -2.58
N ARG A 266 -20.40 40.96 -2.46
CA ARG A 266 -20.51 39.86 -3.44
C ARG A 266 -20.86 40.34 -4.86
N GLU A 267 -21.59 41.44 -5.00
CA GLU A 267 -21.97 41.99 -6.32
C GLU A 267 -20.87 42.83 -6.99
N VAL A 268 -19.88 43.31 -6.23
CA VAL A 268 -18.82 44.20 -6.75
C VAL A 268 -17.95 43.54 -7.85
N PRO A 269 -17.50 42.27 -7.74
CA PRO A 269 -16.77 41.58 -8.81
C PRO A 269 -17.44 41.62 -10.19
N GLN A 270 -18.77 41.55 -10.24
CA GLN A 270 -19.51 41.61 -11.51
C GLN A 270 -19.60 43.06 -12.02
N LYS A 271 -19.96 44.01 -11.16
CA LYS A 271 -20.05 45.43 -11.50
C LYS A 271 -18.73 46.03 -11.98
N ILE A 272 -17.59 45.53 -11.48
CA ILE A 272 -16.26 45.89 -11.97
C ILE A 272 -16.10 45.56 -13.46
N VAL A 273 -16.55 44.38 -13.91
CA VAL A 273 -16.44 43.98 -15.32
C VAL A 273 -17.42 44.76 -16.18
N GLU A 274 -18.65 44.97 -15.71
CA GLU A 274 -19.69 45.72 -16.44
C GLU A 274 -19.33 47.21 -16.69
N GLU A 275 -18.53 47.84 -15.80
CA GLU A 275 -18.09 49.23 -15.89
C GLU A 275 -16.71 49.39 -16.60
N SER A 276 -16.00 48.29 -16.88
CA SER A 276 -14.65 48.34 -17.46
C SER A 276 -14.68 48.45 -18.99
N SER A 277 -13.86 49.34 -19.56
CA SER A 277 -13.77 49.56 -21.01
C SER A 277 -12.77 48.65 -21.75
N ASP A 278 -11.87 47.98 -21.02
CA ASP A 278 -11.02 46.90 -21.51
C ASP A 278 -11.29 45.66 -20.66
N ASP A 279 -11.71 44.58 -21.30
CA ASP A 279 -12.01 43.29 -20.67
C ASP A 279 -10.82 42.82 -19.83
N THR A 280 -9.60 42.92 -20.36
CA THR A 280 -8.38 42.41 -19.71
C THR A 280 -8.16 43.08 -18.35
N THR A 281 -8.16 44.41 -18.34
CA THR A 281 -8.02 45.23 -17.12
C THR A 281 -9.19 45.00 -16.16
N GLY A 282 -10.41 44.91 -16.67
CA GLY A 282 -11.61 44.61 -15.87
C GLY A 282 -11.53 43.26 -15.16
N PHE A 283 -11.08 42.21 -15.84
CA PHE A 283 -10.87 40.90 -15.25
C PHE A 283 -9.72 40.88 -14.22
N HIS A 284 -8.67 41.67 -14.41
CA HIS A 284 -7.62 41.84 -13.38
C HIS A 284 -8.14 42.55 -12.11
N LEU A 285 -8.91 43.63 -12.27
CA LEU A 285 -9.58 44.31 -11.16
C LEU A 285 -10.55 43.38 -10.43
N LYS A 286 -11.33 42.58 -11.18
CA LYS A 286 -12.22 41.55 -10.63
C LYS A 286 -11.46 40.50 -9.84
N LEU A 287 -10.39 39.93 -10.40
CA LEU A 287 -9.54 38.93 -9.72
C LEU A 287 -8.98 39.48 -8.41
N THR A 288 -8.48 40.72 -8.46
CA THR A 288 -7.93 41.44 -7.31
C THR A 288 -9.00 41.63 -6.22
N PHE A 289 -10.20 42.10 -6.58
CA PHE A 289 -11.30 42.24 -5.60
C PHE A 289 -11.81 40.90 -5.04
N LEU A 290 -11.78 39.82 -5.84
CA LEU A 290 -12.11 38.49 -5.33
C LEU A 290 -11.07 37.96 -4.33
N PHE A 291 -9.79 38.29 -4.53
CA PHE A 291 -8.74 37.98 -3.56
C PHE A 291 -8.94 38.73 -2.23
N TYR A 292 -9.39 39.99 -2.26
CA TYR A 292 -9.82 40.72 -1.07
C TYR A 292 -10.96 40.00 -0.32
N ILE A 293 -12.00 39.55 -1.03
CA ILE A 293 -13.12 38.79 -0.42
C ILE A 293 -12.61 37.54 0.33
N ILE A 294 -11.66 36.82 -0.25
CA ILE A 294 -11.04 35.61 0.33
C ILE A 294 -10.23 35.93 1.59
N GLN A 295 -9.53 37.06 1.63
CA GLN A 295 -8.71 37.47 2.77
C GLN A 295 -9.54 37.83 4.01
N ILE A 296 -10.77 38.35 3.84
CA ILE A 296 -11.62 38.79 4.96
C ILE A 296 -12.36 37.61 5.63
N PRO A 297 -12.12 37.31 6.94
CA PRO A 297 -12.75 36.18 7.63
C PRO A 297 -14.28 36.30 7.76
N GLY A 298 -14.82 37.51 7.67
CA GLY A 298 -16.25 37.77 7.78
C GLY A 298 -17.06 37.35 6.55
N MET A 299 -16.41 37.00 5.45
CA MET A 299 -17.02 36.69 4.15
C MET A 299 -17.03 35.19 3.81
N THR A 300 -16.82 34.32 4.81
CA THR A 300 -16.80 32.85 4.64
C THR A 300 -18.01 32.28 3.91
N THR A 301 -19.20 32.87 4.10
CA THR A 301 -20.45 32.48 3.41
C THR A 301 -20.38 32.65 1.89
N ILE A 302 -19.50 33.51 1.37
CA ILE A 302 -19.29 33.75 -0.07
C ILE A 302 -17.92 33.26 -0.57
N HIS A 303 -17.03 32.75 0.29
CA HIS A 303 -15.69 32.27 -0.10
C HIS A 303 -15.74 31.16 -1.18
N VAL A 304 -16.68 30.21 -1.07
CA VAL A 304 -16.84 29.13 -2.06
C VAL A 304 -17.23 29.69 -3.44
N GLN A 305 -18.09 30.71 -3.49
CA GLN A 305 -18.45 31.37 -4.75
C GLN A 305 -17.30 32.23 -5.27
N ALA A 306 -16.63 32.99 -4.41
CA ALA A 306 -15.47 33.79 -4.79
C ALA A 306 -14.34 32.92 -5.38
N LEU A 307 -14.08 31.72 -4.84
CA LEU A 307 -13.14 30.75 -5.41
C LEU A 307 -13.57 30.25 -6.80
N ARG A 308 -14.87 30.03 -7.04
CA ARG A 308 -15.40 29.68 -8.37
C ARG A 308 -15.22 30.84 -9.35
N ASP A 309 -15.48 32.06 -8.92
CA ASP A 309 -15.34 33.26 -9.75
C ASP A 309 -13.87 33.60 -10.04
N ILE A 310 -12.96 33.38 -9.08
CA ILE A 310 -11.50 33.46 -9.25
C ILE A 310 -11.10 32.49 -10.36
N ASN A 311 -11.49 31.23 -10.23
CA ASN A 311 -11.18 30.15 -11.16
C ASN A 311 -11.66 30.48 -12.58
N SER A 312 -12.92 30.89 -12.76
CA SER A 312 -13.44 31.33 -14.07
C SER A 312 -12.74 32.58 -14.62
N THR A 313 -12.22 33.46 -13.76
CA THR A 313 -11.49 34.68 -14.18
C THR A 313 -10.05 34.35 -14.57
N LEU A 314 -9.38 33.44 -13.87
CA LEU A 314 -8.02 32.98 -14.17
C LEU A 314 -7.94 32.30 -15.55
N ILE A 315 -8.95 31.49 -15.92
CA ILE A 315 -9.03 30.85 -17.24
C ILE A 315 -9.06 31.88 -18.39
N TYR A 316 -9.62 33.07 -18.17
CA TYR A 316 -9.66 34.14 -19.18
C TYR A 316 -8.35 34.95 -19.23
N LEU A 317 -7.65 35.09 -18.09
CA LEU A 317 -6.43 35.88 -17.99
C LEU A 317 -5.16 35.13 -18.40
N ILE A 318 -5.15 33.80 -18.29
CA ILE A 318 -4.05 32.93 -18.75
C ILE A 318 -4.26 32.66 -20.25
N ASP A 319 -3.49 33.33 -21.09
CA ASP A 319 -3.59 33.27 -22.57
C ASP A 319 -2.18 33.16 -23.18
N ASP A 320 -2.07 32.87 -24.48
CA ASP A 320 -0.77 32.58 -25.11
C ASP A 320 0.15 33.82 -25.28
N LYS A 321 -0.28 35.01 -24.82
CA LYS A 321 0.30 36.30 -25.21
C LYS A 321 1.43 36.84 -24.30
N ASP A 322 1.39 36.66 -22.98
CA ASP A 322 2.40 37.25 -22.06
C ASP A 322 2.77 36.34 -20.87
N PHE A 323 3.76 35.48 -21.12
CA PHE A 323 4.30 34.52 -20.17
C PHE A 323 4.75 35.12 -18.82
N LYS A 324 5.27 36.35 -18.78
CA LYS A 324 5.75 36.96 -17.51
C LYS A 324 4.59 37.38 -16.62
N ARG A 325 3.48 37.79 -17.23
CA ARG A 325 2.24 38.14 -16.56
C ARG A 325 1.57 36.88 -15.99
N ASP A 326 1.56 35.79 -16.76
CA ASP A 326 0.99 34.50 -16.35
C ASP A 326 1.64 33.95 -15.08
N ILE A 327 2.98 33.98 -14.97
CA ILE A 327 3.71 33.52 -13.77
C ILE A 327 3.25 34.27 -12.51
N ASN A 328 3.18 35.61 -12.56
CA ASN A 328 2.77 36.43 -11.41
C ASN A 328 1.30 36.16 -11.00
N ILE A 329 0.42 35.87 -11.97
CA ILE A 329 -0.96 35.44 -11.71
C ILE A 329 -0.97 34.09 -10.97
N VAL A 330 -0.16 33.12 -11.42
CA VAL A 330 -0.02 31.79 -10.79
C VAL A 330 0.54 31.91 -9.37
N ASP A 331 1.59 32.71 -9.15
CA ASP A 331 2.19 32.96 -7.83
C ASP A 331 1.20 33.56 -6.84
N LYS A 332 0.49 34.63 -7.24
CA LYS A 332 -0.55 35.25 -6.41
C LYS A 332 -1.66 34.24 -6.07
N THR A 333 -2.04 33.40 -7.04
CA THR A 333 -3.04 32.35 -6.83
C THR A 333 -2.57 31.32 -5.79
N PHE A 334 -1.38 30.75 -5.92
CA PHE A 334 -0.87 29.77 -4.95
C PHE A 334 -0.62 30.35 -3.56
N SER A 335 -0.16 31.60 -3.48
CA SER A 335 -0.03 32.34 -2.21
C SER A 335 -1.36 32.40 -1.45
N LEU A 336 -2.47 32.65 -2.16
CA LEU A 336 -3.81 32.70 -1.57
C LEU A 336 -4.41 31.32 -1.29
N LEU A 337 -4.20 30.33 -2.17
CA LEU A 337 -4.61 28.95 -1.87
C LEU A 337 -3.90 28.44 -0.59
N LYS A 338 -2.66 28.88 -0.33
CA LYS A 338 -1.92 28.58 0.90
C LYS A 338 -2.54 29.18 2.17
N THR A 339 -3.18 30.35 2.12
CA THR A 339 -3.91 30.92 3.29
C THR A 339 -5.26 30.24 3.56
N LEU A 340 -5.77 29.50 2.57
CA LEU A 340 -7.00 28.69 2.66
C LEU A 340 -6.75 27.20 2.97
N LYS A 341 -5.49 26.77 3.08
CA LYS A 341 -5.11 25.38 3.35
C LYS A 341 -5.81 24.88 4.62
N GLY A 342 -6.45 23.72 4.52
CA GLY A 342 -7.22 23.08 5.60
C GLY A 342 -8.65 23.60 5.82
N LYS A 343 -9.07 24.73 5.21
CA LYS A 343 -10.45 25.25 5.38
C LYS A 343 -11.44 24.71 4.34
N TYR A 344 -11.04 24.69 3.08
CA TYR A 344 -11.91 24.30 1.94
C TYR A 344 -11.17 23.41 0.93
N PRO A 345 -10.64 22.24 1.34
CA PRO A 345 -9.71 21.45 0.53
C PRO A 345 -10.30 21.07 -0.84
N ASP A 346 -11.56 20.65 -0.91
CA ASP A 346 -12.22 20.32 -2.16
C ASP A 346 -12.30 21.49 -3.16
N THR A 347 -12.56 22.71 -2.69
CA THR A 347 -12.68 23.89 -3.57
C THR A 347 -11.30 24.42 -3.98
N VAL A 348 -10.29 24.26 -3.12
CA VAL A 348 -8.89 24.52 -3.47
C VAL A 348 -8.42 23.57 -4.58
N LEU A 349 -8.76 22.28 -4.49
CA LEU A 349 -8.45 21.30 -5.54
C LEU A 349 -9.15 21.60 -6.87
N ASP A 350 -10.43 22.03 -6.86
CA ASP A 350 -11.13 22.49 -8.08
C ASP A 350 -10.47 23.72 -8.71
N CYS A 351 -9.86 24.58 -7.89
CA CYS A 351 -9.09 25.73 -8.35
C CYS A 351 -7.77 25.28 -9.00
N ILE A 352 -7.00 24.44 -8.31
CA ILE A 352 -5.75 23.87 -8.83
C ILE A 352 -5.99 23.16 -10.18
N HIS A 353 -7.04 22.31 -10.25
CA HIS A 353 -7.37 21.58 -11.47
C HIS A 353 -7.60 22.50 -12.66
N LYS A 354 -8.50 23.48 -12.52
CA LYS A 354 -8.87 24.36 -13.65
C LYS A 354 -7.83 25.41 -14.01
N VAL A 355 -7.01 25.86 -13.05
CA VAL A 355 -5.83 26.68 -13.35
C VAL A 355 -4.80 25.83 -14.11
N GLY A 356 -4.61 24.57 -13.70
CA GLY A 356 -3.80 23.60 -14.42
C GLY A 356 -4.30 23.36 -15.85
N ASP A 357 -5.59 23.14 -16.06
CA ASP A 357 -6.19 23.03 -17.41
C ASP A 357 -5.86 24.23 -18.31
N ALA A 358 -5.91 25.46 -17.76
CA ALA A 358 -5.56 26.67 -18.50
C ALA A 358 -4.06 26.72 -18.83
N VAL A 359 -3.19 26.46 -17.84
CA VAL A 359 -1.74 26.44 -18.00
C VAL A 359 -1.29 25.36 -18.99
N TYR A 360 -1.83 24.14 -18.90
CA TYR A 360 -1.47 23.02 -19.77
C TYR A 360 -1.87 23.27 -21.23
N LYS A 361 -3.03 23.91 -21.48
CA LYS A 361 -3.45 24.33 -22.82
C LYS A 361 -2.48 25.29 -23.50
N THR A 362 -1.76 26.14 -22.76
CA THR A 362 -0.71 26.99 -23.35
C THR A 362 0.46 26.19 -23.93
N SER A 363 0.64 24.93 -23.49
CA SER A 363 1.78 24.07 -23.83
C SER A 363 3.18 24.63 -23.50
N LYS A 364 3.28 25.78 -22.82
CA LYS A 364 4.57 26.40 -22.42
C LYS A 364 5.23 25.64 -21.29
N THR A 365 6.35 24.98 -21.58
CA THR A 365 7.07 24.11 -20.63
C THR A 365 7.45 24.83 -19.34
N ASP A 366 7.92 26.07 -19.41
CA ASP A 366 8.34 26.82 -18.22
C ASP A 366 7.15 27.23 -17.33
N LEU A 367 5.99 27.54 -17.93
CA LEU A 367 4.77 27.89 -17.17
C LEU A 367 4.19 26.64 -16.50
N ILE A 368 4.19 25.51 -17.21
CA ILE A 368 3.81 24.20 -16.67
C ILE A 368 4.73 23.80 -15.51
N ASN A 369 6.05 23.95 -15.66
CA ASN A 369 7.00 23.67 -14.58
C ASN A 369 6.77 24.55 -13.35
N HIS A 370 6.59 25.86 -13.54
CA HIS A 370 6.32 26.81 -12.46
C HIS A 370 4.99 26.52 -11.74
N PHE A 371 3.95 26.18 -12.50
CA PHE A 371 2.68 25.72 -11.93
C PHE A 371 2.83 24.42 -11.14
N ILE A 372 3.58 23.43 -11.66
CA ILE A 372 3.84 22.17 -10.95
C ILE A 372 4.58 22.44 -9.62
N ASP A 373 5.55 23.36 -9.61
CA ASP A 373 6.24 23.74 -8.36
C ASP A 373 5.27 24.35 -7.34
N GLY A 374 4.35 25.23 -7.78
CA GLY A 374 3.26 25.74 -6.95
C GLY A 374 2.33 24.65 -6.39
N VAL A 375 1.99 23.63 -7.19
CA VAL A 375 1.17 22.47 -6.76
C VAL A 375 1.92 21.62 -5.72
N VAL A 376 3.19 21.30 -5.97
CA VAL A 376 4.01 20.47 -5.08
C VAL A 376 4.27 21.17 -3.74
N ASP A 377 4.52 22.48 -3.74
CA ASP A 377 4.73 23.26 -2.51
C ASP A 377 3.43 23.61 -1.77
N HIS A 378 2.26 23.57 -2.44
CA HIS A 378 0.97 23.60 -1.75
C HIS A 378 0.76 22.33 -0.90
N GLY A 379 1.19 21.17 -1.43
CA GLY A 379 1.18 19.88 -0.75
C GLY A 379 -0.07 19.03 -1.03
N PHE A 380 0.01 17.77 -0.62
CA PHE A 380 -0.97 16.71 -0.94
C PHE A 380 -2.00 16.49 0.17
N GLN A 381 -3.22 16.05 -0.18
CA GLN A 381 -4.26 15.63 0.77
C GLN A 381 -4.13 14.14 1.09
N PHE A 382 -3.60 13.80 2.25
CA PHE A 382 -3.42 12.43 2.74
C PHE A 382 -4.73 11.80 3.26
N PRO A 383 -4.81 10.45 3.37
CA PRO A 383 -6.00 9.74 3.84
C PRO A 383 -6.55 10.18 5.20
N MET A 384 -5.67 10.54 6.16
CA MET A 384 -6.02 10.95 7.53
C MET A 384 -7.13 10.07 8.15
N ILE A 385 -6.86 8.77 8.27
CA ILE A 385 -7.82 7.80 8.78
C ILE A 385 -7.90 7.90 10.30
N GLU A 386 -9.02 8.37 10.83
CA GLU A 386 -9.24 8.56 12.28
C GLU A 386 -9.86 7.33 12.97
N GLY A 387 -10.38 6.38 12.19
CA GLY A 387 -11.01 5.16 12.69
C GLY A 387 -12.35 4.88 12.01
N THR A 388 -13.25 4.17 12.69
CA THR A 388 -14.62 3.88 12.22
C THR A 388 -15.64 4.53 13.16
N GLY A 389 -16.63 5.23 12.61
CA GLY A 389 -17.70 5.89 13.36
C GLY A 389 -18.81 4.95 13.85
N GLU A 390 -19.67 5.47 14.72
CA GLU A 390 -20.89 4.77 15.20
C GLU A 390 -21.97 4.60 14.11
N ASP A 391 -21.86 5.36 13.02
CA ASP A 391 -22.55 5.16 11.74
C ASP A 391 -21.97 4.00 10.90
N TRP A 392 -20.94 3.34 11.43
CA TRP A 392 -20.14 2.28 10.82
C TRP A 392 -19.35 2.74 9.59
N GLN A 393 -19.17 4.06 9.39
CA GLN A 393 -18.40 4.58 8.27
C GLN A 393 -16.93 4.79 8.65
N ILE A 394 -16.01 4.52 7.71
CA ILE A 394 -14.59 4.84 7.89
C ILE A 394 -14.41 6.36 7.79
N LYS A 395 -13.91 6.96 8.88
CA LYS A 395 -13.58 8.39 8.98
C LYS A 395 -12.24 8.65 8.33
N SER A 396 -12.25 9.38 7.23
CA SER A 396 -11.08 9.73 6.42
C SER A 396 -11.26 11.09 5.74
N ASN A 397 -10.17 11.70 5.29
CA ASN A 397 -10.19 12.93 4.48
C ASN A 397 -10.90 12.72 3.13
N SER A 398 -12.07 13.35 2.94
CA SER A 398 -12.85 13.29 1.69
C SER A 398 -12.10 13.83 0.48
N ALA A 399 -11.15 14.76 0.68
CA ALA A 399 -10.40 15.39 -0.39
C ALA A 399 -9.26 14.51 -0.94
N HIS A 400 -8.90 13.41 -0.28
CA HIS A 400 -7.78 12.54 -0.69
C HIS A 400 -7.98 11.96 -2.10
N VAL A 401 -9.09 11.24 -2.34
CA VAL A 401 -9.40 10.65 -3.66
C VAL A 401 -9.52 11.73 -4.74
N LYS A 402 -10.10 12.89 -4.39
CA LYS A 402 -10.19 14.05 -5.28
C LYS A 402 -8.82 14.61 -5.65
N ASN A 403 -7.88 14.67 -4.71
CA ASN A 403 -6.51 15.12 -4.99
C ASN A 403 -5.81 14.17 -5.97
N ILE A 404 -6.00 12.86 -5.84
CA ILE A 404 -5.43 11.89 -6.79
C ILE A 404 -6.03 12.12 -8.18
N ARG A 405 -7.36 12.24 -8.30
CA ARG A 405 -8.05 12.52 -9.57
C ARG A 405 -7.52 13.78 -10.26
N VAL A 406 -7.42 14.90 -9.53
CA VAL A 406 -6.88 16.16 -10.06
C VAL A 406 -5.44 16.00 -10.55
N PHE A 407 -4.60 15.25 -9.84
CA PHE A 407 -3.21 15.04 -10.28
C PHE A 407 -3.16 14.12 -11.51
N LEU A 408 -3.93 13.03 -11.56
CA LEU A 408 -4.04 12.14 -12.72
C LEU A 408 -4.52 12.89 -13.98
N ASP A 409 -5.56 13.72 -13.86
CA ASP A 409 -6.12 14.49 -14.97
C ASP A 409 -5.14 15.54 -15.52
N LEU A 410 -4.37 16.19 -14.65
CA LEU A 410 -3.31 17.12 -15.06
C LEU A 410 -2.13 16.38 -15.72
N ILE A 411 -1.66 15.29 -15.13
CA ILE A 411 -0.57 14.48 -15.70
C ILE A 411 -1.00 13.93 -17.07
N GLY A 412 -2.21 13.41 -17.20
CA GLY A 412 -2.76 12.81 -18.42
C GLY A 412 -2.83 13.77 -19.62
N GLN A 413 -2.97 15.08 -19.39
CA GLN A 413 -2.96 16.07 -20.48
C GLN A 413 -1.61 16.12 -21.20
N HIS A 414 -0.50 16.10 -20.46
CA HIS A 414 0.86 16.10 -21.01
C HIS A 414 1.82 15.27 -20.14
N PRO A 415 1.81 13.92 -20.22
CA PRO A 415 2.56 13.06 -19.29
C PRO A 415 4.07 13.32 -19.30
N LYS A 416 4.66 13.47 -20.50
CA LYS A 416 6.09 13.80 -20.69
C LYS A 416 6.54 15.10 -20.02
N LYS A 417 5.69 16.14 -19.98
CA LYS A 417 5.99 17.41 -19.29
C LYS A 417 5.70 17.33 -17.79
N SER A 418 4.91 16.35 -17.35
CA SER A 418 4.40 16.23 -15.99
C SER A 418 5.21 15.28 -15.08
N ARG A 419 6.39 14.80 -15.52
CA ARG A 419 7.25 13.87 -14.78
C ARG A 419 7.48 14.28 -13.32
N ARG A 420 7.65 15.58 -13.04
CA ARG A 420 7.83 16.13 -11.68
C ARG A 420 6.58 16.01 -10.81
N LEU A 421 5.39 16.21 -11.38
CA LEU A 421 4.10 16.07 -10.69
C LEU A 421 3.76 14.59 -10.46
N LEU A 422 4.03 13.73 -11.45
CA LEU A 422 3.90 12.28 -11.34
C LEU A 422 4.83 11.71 -10.26
N SER A 423 6.08 12.16 -10.23
CA SER A 423 7.05 11.87 -9.16
C SER A 423 6.52 12.29 -7.78
N ALA A 424 5.97 13.50 -7.63
CA ALA A 424 5.40 13.98 -6.38
C ALA A 424 4.16 13.18 -5.95
N LEU A 425 3.33 12.72 -6.88
CA LEU A 425 2.19 11.84 -6.62
C LEU A 425 2.66 10.48 -6.08
N ILE A 426 3.60 9.82 -6.78
CA ILE A 426 4.18 8.53 -6.37
C ILE A 426 4.76 8.61 -4.95
N ILE A 427 5.54 9.66 -4.67
CA ILE A 427 6.14 9.90 -3.34
C ILE A 427 5.05 10.09 -2.28
N SER A 428 4.04 10.92 -2.55
CA SER A 428 2.95 11.20 -1.59
C SER A 428 2.16 9.94 -1.25
N LEU A 429 1.78 9.14 -2.26
CA LEU A 429 1.03 7.90 -2.07
C LEU A 429 1.87 6.80 -1.42
N SER A 430 3.16 6.71 -1.75
CA SER A 430 4.08 5.71 -1.19
C SER A 430 4.40 5.99 0.29
N ILE A 431 4.60 7.25 0.67
CA ILE A 431 5.01 7.65 2.02
C ILE A 431 3.82 7.86 2.96
N GLY A 432 2.72 8.45 2.48
CA GLY A 432 1.55 8.80 3.28
C GLY A 432 0.34 7.88 3.08
N GLY A 433 0.47 6.84 2.25
CA GLY A 433 -0.56 5.83 2.02
C GLY A 433 -1.68 6.24 1.08
N VAL A 434 -2.53 5.26 0.78
CA VAL A 434 -3.63 5.37 -0.19
C VAL A 434 -4.90 4.80 0.45
N PHE A 435 -6.00 5.53 0.36
CA PHE A 435 -7.31 5.03 0.81
C PHE A 435 -8.39 5.36 -0.23
N ILE A 436 -8.90 4.32 -0.88
CA ILE A 436 -9.92 4.41 -1.92
C ILE A 436 -10.95 3.33 -1.61
N LYS A 437 -12.24 3.70 -1.63
CA LYS A 437 -13.36 2.79 -1.43
C LYS A 437 -13.77 2.21 -2.78
N ASP A 438 -14.23 0.97 -2.82
CA ASP A 438 -14.74 0.36 -4.06
C ASP A 438 -15.84 1.21 -4.72
N THR A 439 -16.67 1.86 -3.89
CA THR A 439 -17.76 2.75 -4.29
C THR A 439 -17.31 4.05 -4.95
N ASP A 440 -16.02 4.40 -4.88
CA ASP A 440 -15.48 5.59 -5.55
C ASP A 440 -15.38 5.39 -7.08
N LEU A 441 -15.49 4.16 -7.58
CA LEU A 441 -15.40 3.81 -9.01
C LEU A 441 -14.08 4.24 -9.68
N PHE A 442 -13.00 4.22 -8.90
CA PHE A 442 -11.66 4.64 -9.30
C PHE A 442 -11.04 3.90 -10.51
N PRO A 443 -11.41 2.64 -10.86
CA PRO A 443 -11.01 2.03 -12.13
C PRO A 443 -11.29 2.88 -13.39
N ARG A 444 -12.34 3.71 -13.37
CA ARG A 444 -12.63 4.67 -14.45
C ARG A 444 -11.55 5.74 -14.60
N ASP A 445 -11.07 6.27 -13.48
CA ASP A 445 -10.04 7.31 -13.45
C ASP A 445 -8.70 6.76 -13.98
N ILE A 446 -8.37 5.52 -13.60
CA ILE A 446 -7.18 4.81 -14.09
C ILE A 446 -7.31 4.51 -15.59
N SER A 447 -8.45 4.01 -16.06
CA SER A 447 -8.67 3.72 -17.49
C SER A 447 -8.61 4.98 -18.35
N LYS A 448 -9.11 6.12 -17.86
CA LYS A 448 -8.93 7.43 -18.51
C LYS A 448 -7.45 7.81 -18.62
N PHE A 449 -6.68 7.61 -17.55
CA PHE A 449 -5.25 7.90 -17.52
C PHE A 449 -4.42 6.99 -18.45
N LEU A 450 -4.74 5.68 -18.52
CA LEU A 450 -4.12 4.73 -19.46
C LEU A 450 -4.46 4.98 -20.94
N ASN A 451 -5.42 5.86 -21.20
CA ASN A 451 -5.76 6.35 -22.54
C ASN A 451 -5.09 7.68 -22.91
N SER A 452 -4.21 8.21 -22.05
CA SER A 452 -3.30 9.32 -22.35
C SER A 452 -2.00 8.84 -23.03
N ASP A 453 -1.18 9.79 -23.51
CA ASP A 453 0.16 9.55 -24.09
C ASP A 453 1.19 9.17 -23.01
N ILE A 454 1.04 7.96 -22.45
CA ILE A 454 1.83 7.47 -21.31
C ILE A 454 3.18 6.85 -21.70
N GLU A 455 3.40 6.52 -22.97
CA GLU A 455 4.64 5.87 -23.46
C GLU A 455 5.93 6.59 -22.99
N PRO A 456 6.04 7.95 -23.02
CA PRO A 456 7.27 8.64 -22.62
C PRO A 456 7.57 8.63 -21.11
N VAL A 457 6.68 8.05 -20.29
CA VAL A 457 6.76 7.99 -18.81
C VAL A 457 6.24 6.65 -18.27
N PHE A 458 6.28 5.60 -19.09
CA PHE A 458 5.65 4.31 -18.77
C PHE A 458 6.21 3.68 -17.49
N ASP A 459 7.52 3.81 -17.26
CA ASP A 459 8.23 3.43 -16.03
C ASP A 459 7.58 4.03 -14.77
N LEU A 460 7.26 5.33 -14.80
CA LEU A 460 6.63 6.04 -13.70
C LEU A 460 5.14 5.67 -13.57
N VAL A 461 4.46 5.37 -14.68
CA VAL A 461 3.07 4.87 -14.66
C VAL A 461 3.00 3.46 -14.05
N LYS A 462 4.01 2.63 -14.29
CA LYS A 462 4.17 1.32 -13.64
C LYS A 462 4.43 1.48 -12.13
N GLN A 463 5.32 2.37 -11.71
CA GLN A 463 5.52 2.69 -10.28
C GLN A 463 4.23 3.19 -9.61
N LEU A 464 3.51 4.12 -10.24
CA LEU A 464 2.25 4.65 -9.72
C LEU A 464 1.14 3.58 -9.62
N SER A 465 0.98 2.76 -10.65
CA SER A 465 -0.09 1.76 -10.70
C SER A 465 0.06 0.65 -9.64
N ARG A 466 1.29 0.35 -9.21
CA ARG A 466 1.58 -0.55 -8.08
C ARG A 466 1.14 0.02 -6.70
N LEU A 467 0.93 1.33 -6.59
CA LEU A 467 0.45 2.01 -5.36
C LEU A 467 -1.08 2.19 -5.34
N LEU A 468 -1.73 2.06 -6.49
CA LEU A 468 -3.17 2.27 -6.67
C LEU A 468 -3.92 0.92 -6.73
N PRO A 469 -5.24 0.88 -6.48
CA PRO A 469 -6.09 -0.28 -6.72
C PRO A 469 -6.33 -0.51 -8.23
N ALA A 470 -5.26 -0.54 -9.03
CA ALA A 470 -5.27 -0.55 -10.50
C ALA A 470 -5.57 -1.92 -11.12
N PHE A 471 -6.14 -2.85 -10.34
CA PHE A 471 -6.16 -4.27 -10.66
C PHE A 471 -7.34 -5.03 -10.02
N PHE A 472 -8.40 -4.30 -9.63
CA PHE A 472 -9.65 -4.85 -9.10
C PHE A 472 -10.84 -4.43 -9.96
N ASN A 473 -11.51 -5.45 -10.46
CA ASN A 473 -12.64 -5.33 -11.38
C ASN A 473 -13.98 -5.38 -10.62
N GLU A 474 -13.97 -5.81 -9.36
CA GLU A 474 -15.17 -6.04 -8.55
C GLU A 474 -15.43 -4.89 -7.56
N ILE A 475 -16.68 -4.43 -7.53
CA ILE A 475 -17.18 -3.42 -6.59
C ILE A 475 -17.92 -4.13 -5.47
N GLY A 476 -17.45 -3.98 -4.23
CA GLY A 476 -18.05 -4.61 -3.06
C GLY A 476 -17.67 -6.08 -2.88
N ALA A 477 -18.51 -6.82 -2.14
CA ALA A 477 -18.35 -8.25 -1.91
C ALA A 477 -19.44 -9.02 -2.65
N GLU A 478 -19.05 -9.78 -3.67
CA GLU A 478 -19.92 -10.60 -4.51
C GLU A 478 -19.38 -12.05 -4.56
N GLY A 479 -20.16 -12.98 -5.14
CA GLY A 479 -19.78 -14.38 -5.32
C GLY A 479 -19.22 -15.07 -4.07
N GLN A 480 -18.13 -15.82 -4.23
CA GLN A 480 -17.49 -16.60 -3.16
C GLN A 480 -17.14 -15.76 -1.93
N LEU A 481 -16.65 -14.53 -2.14
CA LEU A 481 -16.23 -13.62 -1.07
C LEU A 481 -17.41 -13.21 -0.18
N ARG A 482 -18.60 -13.08 -0.78
CA ARG A 482 -19.86 -12.86 -0.06
C ARG A 482 -20.40 -14.11 0.62
N ASP A 483 -20.26 -15.27 -0.01
CA ASP A 483 -20.75 -16.55 0.53
C ASP A 483 -19.95 -16.96 1.77
N ILE A 484 -18.61 -17.01 1.68
CA ILE A 484 -17.71 -17.38 2.79
C ILE A 484 -17.88 -16.44 3.98
N SER A 485 -17.90 -15.13 3.74
CA SER A 485 -18.11 -14.14 4.81
C SER A 485 -19.51 -14.22 5.44
N THR A 486 -20.50 -14.75 4.71
CA THR A 486 -21.85 -15.05 5.25
C THR A 486 -21.86 -16.33 6.08
N ILE A 487 -21.25 -17.41 5.58
CA ILE A 487 -21.10 -18.70 6.31
C ILE A 487 -20.35 -18.47 7.62
N LEU A 488 -19.27 -17.67 7.59
CA LEU A 488 -18.48 -17.30 8.75
C LEU A 488 -19.31 -16.60 9.84
N ASP A 489 -20.12 -15.59 9.50
CA ASP A 489 -21.02 -14.89 10.46
C ASP A 489 -22.15 -15.82 10.96
N GLU A 490 -22.75 -16.60 10.06
CA GLU A 490 -23.86 -17.49 10.38
C GLU A 490 -23.45 -18.71 11.21
N SER A 491 -22.20 -19.15 11.13
CA SER A 491 -21.64 -20.17 12.03
C SER A 491 -21.75 -19.78 13.50
N SER A 492 -21.71 -18.48 13.84
CA SER A 492 -21.91 -17.96 15.21
C SER A 492 -23.38 -17.66 15.54
N HIS A 493 -24.30 -17.97 14.63
CA HIS A 493 -25.67 -17.43 14.59
C HIS A 493 -25.70 -15.89 14.66
N ARG A 494 -24.69 -15.22 14.08
CA ARG A 494 -24.52 -13.75 14.09
C ARG A 494 -24.40 -13.14 15.49
N LYS A 495 -23.91 -13.92 16.47
CA LYS A 495 -23.68 -13.47 17.85
C LYS A 495 -22.24 -12.98 18.08
N ASP A 496 -21.31 -13.37 17.23
CA ASP A 496 -19.95 -12.81 17.21
C ASP A 496 -20.00 -11.41 16.59
N ARG A 497 -19.93 -10.38 17.44
CA ARG A 497 -20.03 -8.97 17.03
C ARG A 497 -18.91 -8.52 16.11
N LEU A 498 -17.69 -9.01 16.34
CA LEU A 498 -16.52 -8.65 15.55
C LEU A 498 -16.66 -9.20 14.13
N ILE A 499 -17.00 -10.48 14.00
CA ILE A 499 -17.21 -11.12 12.70
C ILE A 499 -18.45 -10.58 11.99
N HIS A 500 -19.53 -10.29 12.70
CA HIS A 500 -20.71 -9.67 12.11
C HIS A 500 -20.39 -8.29 11.51
N PHE A 501 -19.60 -7.48 12.23
CA PHE A 501 -19.14 -6.19 11.77
C PHE A 501 -18.15 -6.33 10.60
N LEU A 502 -17.18 -7.25 10.65
CA LEU A 502 -16.25 -7.54 9.55
C LEU A 502 -16.98 -7.89 8.26
N ARG A 503 -18.00 -8.77 8.32
CA ARG A 503 -18.84 -9.08 7.14
C ARG A 503 -19.56 -7.83 6.63
N LYS A 504 -20.09 -7.00 7.53
CA LYS A 504 -20.85 -5.80 7.18
C LYS A 504 -19.98 -4.72 6.54
N GLN A 505 -18.77 -4.49 7.06
CA GLN A 505 -17.75 -3.66 6.42
C GLN A 505 -17.47 -4.15 4.99
N CYS A 506 -17.18 -5.44 4.83
CA CYS A 506 -16.94 -6.04 3.52
C CYS A 506 -18.10 -5.82 2.53
N HIS A 507 -19.35 -6.00 2.97
CA HIS A 507 -20.51 -5.93 2.07
C HIS A 507 -20.96 -4.50 1.75
N VAL A 508 -20.56 -3.49 2.52
CA VAL A 508 -21.12 -2.13 2.45
C VAL A 508 -20.07 -1.05 2.17
N GLU A 509 -18.85 -1.19 2.70
CA GLU A 509 -17.78 -0.20 2.60
C GLU A 509 -16.42 -0.88 2.32
N SER A 510 -16.42 -1.79 1.35
CA SER A 510 -15.21 -2.49 0.88
C SER A 510 -14.11 -1.50 0.46
N SER A 511 -12.90 -1.77 0.94
CA SER A 511 -11.65 -1.06 0.64
C SER A 511 -10.45 -1.95 1.02
N SER A 512 -9.26 -1.64 0.51
CA SER A 512 -8.03 -2.41 0.79
C SER A 512 -7.72 -2.58 2.28
N ARG A 513 -8.13 -1.62 3.11
CA ARG A 513 -7.99 -1.63 4.58
C ARG A 513 -8.58 -2.88 5.24
N ILE A 514 -9.54 -3.55 4.60
CA ILE A 514 -10.15 -4.76 5.16
C ILE A 514 -9.18 -5.95 5.19
N VAL A 515 -8.12 -5.95 4.37
CA VAL A 515 -7.04 -6.95 4.44
C VAL A 515 -6.29 -6.83 5.76
N ASP A 516 -5.92 -5.61 6.13
CA ASP A 516 -5.22 -5.35 7.40
C ASP A 516 -6.16 -5.62 8.59
N PHE A 517 -7.44 -5.29 8.46
CA PHE A 517 -8.44 -5.60 9.49
C PHE A 517 -8.59 -7.10 9.73
N ILE A 518 -8.68 -7.95 8.68
CA ILE A 518 -8.79 -9.40 8.86
C ILE A 518 -7.48 -10.03 9.38
N GLN A 519 -6.31 -9.49 9.03
CA GLN A 519 -5.04 -9.87 9.67
C GLN A 519 -5.08 -9.62 11.18
N GLU A 520 -5.52 -8.43 11.62
CA GLU A 520 -5.64 -8.10 13.04
C GLU A 520 -6.73 -8.91 13.76
N VAL A 521 -7.81 -9.32 13.07
CA VAL A 521 -8.80 -10.29 13.60
C VAL A 521 -8.16 -11.67 13.84
N ILE A 522 -7.32 -12.16 12.93
CA ILE A 522 -6.59 -13.43 13.08
C ILE A 522 -5.58 -13.34 14.23
N LEU A 523 -4.82 -12.24 14.33
CA LEU A 523 -3.89 -11.97 15.44
C LEU A 523 -4.62 -11.85 16.79
N PHE A 524 -5.79 -11.21 16.81
CA PHE A 524 -6.66 -11.16 17.97
C PHE A 524 -7.16 -12.56 18.37
N TRP A 525 -7.59 -13.40 17.43
CA TRP A 525 -7.96 -14.79 17.72
C TRP A 525 -6.79 -15.59 18.30
N LYS A 526 -5.57 -15.39 17.83
CA LYS A 526 -4.36 -16.04 18.38
C LYS A 526 -4.02 -15.57 19.80
N THR A 527 -4.04 -14.25 20.03
CA THR A 527 -3.53 -13.64 21.27
C THR A 527 -4.59 -13.42 22.34
N GLY A 528 -5.81 -13.03 21.96
CA GLY A 528 -6.84 -12.45 22.83
C GLY A 528 -6.66 -10.94 23.09
N ASP A 529 -5.61 -10.31 22.54
CA ASP A 529 -5.35 -8.87 22.68
C ASP A 529 -6.11 -8.09 21.61
N LYS A 530 -7.12 -7.31 22.04
CA LYS A 530 -7.96 -6.51 21.14
C LYS A 530 -7.38 -5.13 20.81
N THR A 531 -6.28 -4.69 21.43
CA THR A 531 -5.77 -3.31 21.28
C THR A 531 -5.57 -2.89 19.82
N LYS A 532 -5.09 -3.80 18.98
CA LYS A 532 -4.90 -3.56 17.53
C LYS A 532 -6.18 -3.48 16.70
N LEU A 533 -7.33 -3.90 17.23
CA LEU A 533 -8.63 -3.77 16.57
C LEU A 533 -9.22 -2.35 16.69
N GLU A 534 -8.81 -1.56 17.69
CA GLU A 534 -9.37 -0.24 18.00
C GLU A 534 -9.48 0.71 16.78
N PRO A 535 -8.49 0.80 15.86
CA PRO A 535 -8.61 1.65 14.68
C PRO A 535 -9.69 1.21 13.66
N TYR A 536 -10.13 -0.05 13.70
CA TYR A 536 -10.97 -0.65 12.67
C TYR A 536 -12.44 -0.77 13.06
N VAL A 537 -12.75 -0.85 14.36
CA VAL A 537 -14.12 -1.01 14.88
C VAL A 537 -14.67 0.26 15.54
N PRO A 538 -15.99 0.50 15.53
CA PRO A 538 -16.60 1.57 16.32
C PRO A 538 -16.34 1.41 17.83
N PRO A 539 -16.25 2.51 18.60
CA PRO A 539 -16.06 2.46 20.06
C PRO A 539 -17.09 1.58 20.80
N SER A 540 -18.36 1.62 20.39
CA SER A 540 -19.41 0.72 20.91
C SER A 540 -19.04 -0.76 20.75
N ILE A 541 -18.70 -1.19 19.53
CA ILE A 541 -18.32 -2.56 19.21
C ILE A 541 -17.01 -2.93 19.91
N TYR A 542 -16.03 -2.03 19.96
CA TYR A 542 -14.78 -2.24 20.70
C TYR A 542 -15.03 -2.59 22.17
N SER A 543 -16.01 -1.93 22.81
CA SER A 543 -16.38 -2.21 24.19
C SER A 543 -17.02 -3.60 24.37
N GLU A 544 -17.80 -4.07 23.39
CA GLU A 544 -18.48 -5.39 23.41
C GLU A 544 -17.50 -6.57 23.16
N ILE A 545 -16.36 -6.35 22.50
CA ILE A 545 -15.37 -7.42 22.22
C ILE A 545 -14.70 -7.88 23.53
N GLN A 546 -14.84 -9.18 23.83
CA GLN A 546 -14.21 -9.88 24.96
C GLN A 546 -12.90 -10.52 24.50
N GLY A 547 -11.86 -10.61 25.34
CA GLY A 547 -10.56 -11.23 24.98
C GLY A 547 -10.49 -12.75 25.15
N SER A 548 -11.59 -13.37 25.59
CA SER A 548 -11.77 -14.81 25.80
C SER A 548 -13.25 -15.15 25.77
N GLY A 549 -13.58 -16.42 25.56
CA GLY A 549 -14.96 -16.92 25.53
C GLY A 549 -15.26 -17.82 24.32
N PRO A 550 -16.53 -18.24 24.15
CA PRO A 550 -16.92 -19.32 23.24
C PRO A 550 -16.67 -19.05 21.75
N PHE A 551 -16.37 -17.80 21.38
CA PHE A 551 -16.05 -17.43 19.99
C PHE A 551 -14.53 -17.26 19.75
N ILE A 552 -13.69 -17.39 20.77
CA ILE A 552 -12.25 -17.09 20.71
C ILE A 552 -11.41 -18.25 21.22
N ASP A 553 -11.84 -18.96 22.27
CA ASP A 553 -11.00 -19.96 22.94
C ASP A 553 -10.67 -21.17 22.03
N GLY A 554 -11.63 -21.60 21.19
CA GLY A 554 -11.41 -22.65 20.18
C GLY A 554 -10.51 -22.21 19.02
N PRO A 555 -10.78 -21.09 18.31
CA PRO A 555 -9.88 -20.56 17.29
C PRO A 555 -8.47 -20.30 17.81
N LYS A 556 -8.34 -19.77 19.04
CA LYS A 556 -7.06 -19.59 19.73
C LYS A 556 -6.29 -20.89 19.89
N THR A 557 -6.98 -21.98 20.26
CA THR A 557 -6.37 -23.31 20.40
C THR A 557 -5.86 -23.81 19.05
N ILE A 558 -6.66 -23.67 17.98
CA ILE A 558 -6.25 -24.05 16.61
C ILE A 558 -4.99 -23.26 16.17
N LEU A 559 -5.01 -21.93 16.32
CA LEU A 559 -3.93 -21.05 15.85
C LEU A 559 -2.60 -21.31 16.59
N ASN A 560 -2.64 -21.61 17.89
CA ASN A 560 -1.44 -21.96 18.65
C ASN A 560 -0.88 -23.34 18.29
N ILE A 561 -1.71 -24.28 17.82
CA ILE A 561 -1.25 -25.57 17.30
C ILE A 561 -0.63 -25.42 15.90
N LEU A 562 -1.19 -24.57 15.04
CA LEU A 562 -0.61 -24.25 13.73
C LEU A 562 0.76 -23.57 13.85
N GLU A 563 0.96 -22.73 14.86
CA GLU A 563 2.28 -22.14 15.18
C GLU A 563 3.37 -23.18 15.47
N SER A 564 3.02 -24.35 16.04
CA SER A 564 3.97 -25.44 16.24
C SER A 564 4.37 -26.18 14.95
N ASN A 565 3.76 -25.83 13.81
CA ASN A 565 4.02 -26.38 12.48
C ASN A 565 4.54 -25.30 11.50
N ASP A 566 5.29 -24.30 12.02
CA ASP A 566 5.90 -23.19 11.28
C ASP A 566 4.90 -22.18 10.65
N ILE A 567 3.66 -22.10 11.14
CA ILE A 567 2.64 -21.14 10.66
C ILE A 567 2.24 -20.18 11.80
N SER A 568 2.91 -19.04 11.91
CA SER A 568 2.80 -18.13 13.08
C SER A 568 2.10 -16.81 12.77
N LEU A 569 2.33 -16.24 11.58
CA LEU A 569 1.84 -14.94 11.14
C LEU A 569 0.70 -15.08 10.10
N PRO A 570 -0.16 -14.04 9.94
CA PRO A 570 -1.18 -14.04 8.90
C PRO A 570 -0.66 -14.36 7.49
N ASP A 571 0.49 -13.80 7.11
CA ASP A 571 1.04 -13.98 5.76
C ASP A 571 1.54 -15.43 5.51
N ASP A 572 1.91 -16.19 6.55
CA ASP A 572 2.31 -17.60 6.44
C ASP A 572 1.15 -18.46 5.87
N TYR A 573 -0.11 -18.14 6.22
CA TYR A 573 -1.29 -18.81 5.68
C TYR A 573 -1.45 -18.61 4.17
N LEU A 574 -0.85 -17.59 3.56
CA LEU A 574 -0.90 -17.38 2.10
C LEU A 574 0.14 -18.21 1.35
N ILE A 575 1.22 -18.61 2.01
CA ILE A 575 2.31 -19.41 1.42
C ILE A 575 1.91 -20.88 1.28
N HIS A 576 1.15 -21.42 2.24
CA HIS A 576 0.70 -22.82 2.22
C HIS A 576 -0.57 -23.04 1.38
N THR A 577 -0.64 -24.16 0.67
CA THR A 577 -1.84 -24.50 -0.13
C THR A 577 -3.07 -24.70 0.75
N GLU A 578 -4.25 -24.34 0.24
CA GLU A 578 -5.55 -24.47 0.92
C GLU A 578 -5.75 -25.88 1.52
N PHE A 579 -5.45 -26.90 0.72
CA PHE A 579 -5.56 -28.31 1.10
C PHE A 579 -4.63 -28.69 2.26
N ALA A 580 -3.40 -28.16 2.31
CA ALA A 580 -2.46 -28.46 3.38
C ALA A 580 -2.93 -27.86 4.71
N VAL A 581 -3.32 -26.58 4.72
CA VAL A 581 -3.82 -25.88 5.91
C VAL A 581 -5.13 -26.50 6.41
N ASN A 582 -6.08 -26.77 5.50
CA ASN A 582 -7.36 -27.38 5.87
C ASN A 582 -7.17 -28.76 6.51
N LYS A 583 -6.24 -29.57 5.99
CA LYS A 583 -5.90 -30.88 6.57
C LYS A 583 -5.28 -30.76 7.97
N MET A 584 -4.35 -29.81 8.17
CA MET A 584 -3.77 -29.55 9.50
C MET A 584 -4.84 -29.18 10.52
N ILE A 585 -5.85 -28.39 10.12
CA ILE A 585 -6.99 -28.02 10.98
C ILE A 585 -7.88 -29.23 11.29
N ASP A 586 -8.12 -30.13 10.32
CA ASP A 586 -8.94 -31.34 10.52
C ASP A 586 -8.28 -32.39 11.43
N ASP A 587 -6.95 -32.45 11.47
CA ASP A 587 -6.22 -33.36 12.36
C ASP A 587 -6.29 -32.93 13.85
N ILE A 588 -6.71 -31.69 14.16
CA ILE A 588 -6.87 -31.15 15.53
C ILE A 588 -8.19 -31.63 16.16
N ARG A 589 -8.10 -32.56 17.12
CA ARG A 589 -9.27 -33.18 17.79
C ARG A 589 -9.77 -32.46 19.05
N GLU A 590 -9.04 -31.45 19.52
CA GLU A 590 -9.24 -30.81 20.84
C GLU A 590 -10.30 -29.69 20.83
N VAL A 591 -10.83 -29.38 19.63
CA VAL A 591 -11.74 -28.27 19.35
C VAL A 591 -12.98 -28.81 18.61
N ASP A 592 -14.09 -28.08 18.59
CA ASP A 592 -15.31 -28.49 17.88
C ASP A 592 -15.27 -28.24 16.37
N GLU A 593 -16.27 -28.75 15.63
CA GLU A 593 -16.39 -28.54 14.18
C GLU A 593 -16.73 -27.09 13.81
N GLN A 594 -17.38 -26.35 14.72
CA GLN A 594 -17.84 -24.99 14.47
C GLN A 594 -16.63 -24.05 14.39
N ASP A 595 -15.68 -24.19 15.32
CA ASP A 595 -14.44 -23.43 15.34
C ASP A 595 -13.43 -23.89 14.29
N ARG A 596 -13.34 -25.21 13.98
CA ARG A 596 -12.64 -25.68 12.77
C ARG A 596 -13.16 -24.99 11.52
N THR A 597 -14.48 -24.94 11.35
CA THR A 597 -15.12 -24.26 10.21
C THR A 597 -14.81 -22.75 10.22
N ARG A 598 -14.91 -22.07 11.36
CA ARG A 598 -14.61 -20.63 11.48
C ARG A 598 -13.18 -20.29 11.11
N VAL A 599 -12.19 -21.08 11.54
CA VAL A 599 -10.77 -20.86 11.18
C VAL A 599 -10.52 -21.13 9.69
N LYS A 600 -11.12 -22.17 9.10
CA LYS A 600 -11.05 -22.38 7.64
C LYS A 600 -11.65 -21.20 6.87
N MET A 601 -12.85 -20.75 7.25
CA MET A 601 -13.54 -19.65 6.58
C MET A 601 -12.83 -18.30 6.75
N ILE A 602 -12.21 -17.99 7.90
CA ILE A 602 -11.43 -16.73 8.04
C ILE A 602 -10.18 -16.74 7.16
N PHE A 603 -9.50 -17.89 7.00
CA PHE A 603 -8.33 -18.02 6.11
C PHE A 603 -8.71 -17.95 4.63
N GLU A 604 -9.80 -18.61 4.23
CA GLU A 604 -10.31 -18.53 2.86
C GLU A 604 -10.77 -17.10 2.53
N PHE A 605 -11.47 -16.44 3.46
CA PHE A 605 -11.88 -15.04 3.33
C PHE A 605 -10.68 -14.09 3.24
N TYR A 606 -9.65 -14.29 4.07
CA TYR A 606 -8.40 -13.53 4.01
C TYR A 606 -7.68 -13.73 2.67
N ARG A 607 -7.59 -14.96 2.16
CA ARG A 607 -6.97 -15.25 0.86
C ARG A 607 -7.70 -14.58 -0.30
N LEU A 608 -9.03 -14.63 -0.32
CA LEU A 608 -9.83 -13.95 -1.34
C LEU A 608 -9.71 -12.42 -1.25
N LEU A 609 -9.74 -11.85 -0.04
CA LEU A 609 -9.51 -10.42 0.17
C LEU A 609 -8.10 -10.02 -0.27
N ASN A 610 -7.07 -10.82 0.01
CA ASN A 610 -5.71 -10.57 -0.44
C ASN A 610 -5.61 -10.60 -1.97
N GLN A 611 -6.18 -11.61 -2.63
CA GLN A 611 -6.26 -11.69 -4.09
C GLN A 611 -7.01 -10.50 -4.74
N LYS A 612 -7.98 -9.93 -3.99
CA LYS A 612 -8.80 -8.78 -4.37
C LYS A 612 -8.26 -7.42 -3.88
N TYR A 613 -7.11 -7.35 -3.20
CA TYR A 613 -6.52 -6.09 -2.71
C TYR A 613 -4.99 -5.99 -2.73
N ARG A 614 -4.24 -7.07 -2.99
CA ARG A 614 -2.77 -7.12 -3.06
C ARG A 614 -2.28 -7.95 -4.26
N LEU A 615 -0.99 -7.86 -4.59
CA LEU A 615 -0.35 -8.57 -5.72
C LEU A 615 0.31 -9.90 -5.30
N ASP A 616 0.35 -10.19 -4.00
CA ASP A 616 1.10 -11.31 -3.41
C ASP A 616 0.28 -12.61 -3.39
N ASN A 617 0.97 -13.75 -3.55
CA ASN A 617 0.42 -15.12 -3.39
C ASN A 617 -0.88 -15.41 -4.15
N LEU A 618 -0.77 -15.61 -5.47
CA LEU A 618 -1.91 -15.87 -6.36
C LEU A 618 -2.09 -17.35 -6.71
N GLU A 619 -3.30 -17.88 -6.49
CA GLU A 619 -3.79 -19.02 -7.25
C GLU A 619 -4.14 -18.58 -8.69
N LEU A 620 -3.12 -18.25 -9.48
CA LEU A 620 -3.23 -17.63 -10.81
C LEU A 620 -4.17 -18.41 -11.75
N LYS A 621 -4.29 -19.73 -11.57
CA LYS A 621 -5.20 -20.59 -12.35
C LYS A 621 -6.69 -20.29 -12.09
N LYS A 622 -7.10 -20.02 -10.84
CA LYS A 622 -8.48 -19.57 -10.54
C LYS A 622 -8.69 -18.18 -11.14
N TYR A 623 -7.74 -17.26 -10.95
CA TYR A 623 -7.83 -15.87 -11.42
C TYR A 623 -7.89 -15.73 -12.95
N LEU A 624 -7.09 -16.50 -13.70
CA LEU A 624 -7.13 -16.52 -15.17
C LEU A 624 -8.44 -17.14 -15.70
N SER A 625 -9.10 -18.00 -14.93
CA SER A 625 -10.36 -18.64 -15.34
C SER A 625 -11.61 -17.76 -15.16
N SER A 626 -11.52 -16.65 -14.42
CA SER A 626 -12.61 -15.68 -14.27
C SER A 626 -12.65 -14.60 -15.35
N PHE A 627 -11.62 -14.47 -16.20
CA PHE A 627 -11.63 -13.55 -17.33
C PHE A 627 -12.35 -14.15 -18.56
N ASN A 628 -13.43 -13.49 -19.00
CA ASN A 628 -14.07 -13.83 -20.27
C ASN A 628 -13.20 -13.37 -21.45
N SER A 629 -12.84 -14.32 -22.32
CA SER A 629 -11.79 -14.18 -23.34
C SER A 629 -12.23 -13.44 -24.62
N GLU A 630 -12.99 -12.35 -24.52
CA GLU A 630 -13.43 -11.58 -25.68
C GLU A 630 -12.52 -10.38 -26.01
N ASN A 631 -11.94 -9.71 -25.01
CA ASN A 631 -11.29 -8.39 -25.18
C ASN A 631 -9.82 -8.30 -24.73
N LEU A 632 -9.27 -9.35 -24.12
CA LEU A 632 -7.84 -9.47 -23.79
C LEU A 632 -7.14 -10.40 -24.80
N PRO A 633 -5.82 -10.24 -25.06
CA PRO A 633 -5.07 -11.26 -25.78
C PRO A 633 -5.27 -12.60 -25.09
N ASP A 634 -5.82 -13.55 -25.84
CA ASP A 634 -6.36 -14.85 -25.38
C ASP A 634 -5.63 -15.40 -24.15
N THR A 635 -6.23 -15.29 -22.97
CA THR A 635 -5.60 -15.71 -21.70
C THR A 635 -5.32 -17.21 -21.67
N LYS A 636 -6.00 -17.98 -22.54
CA LYS A 636 -5.64 -19.37 -22.80
C LYS A 636 -4.20 -19.49 -23.30
N LYS A 637 -3.59 -18.47 -23.89
CA LYS A 637 -2.16 -18.42 -24.27
C LYS A 637 -1.21 -18.11 -23.15
N ILE A 638 -1.66 -17.69 -21.98
CA ILE A 638 -0.82 -17.62 -20.77
C ILE A 638 -0.91 -18.97 -20.05
N VAL A 639 -2.12 -19.53 -19.98
CA VAL A 639 -2.36 -20.91 -19.54
C VAL A 639 -1.67 -21.95 -20.45
N LEU A 640 -1.63 -21.70 -21.75
CA LEU A 640 -0.91 -22.44 -22.78
C LEU A 640 0.50 -21.87 -23.03
N ALA A 641 0.99 -20.76 -22.46
CA ALA A 641 2.42 -20.41 -22.56
C ALA A 641 3.27 -21.28 -21.62
N LEU A 642 2.60 -22.00 -20.72
CA LEU A 642 3.12 -23.20 -20.09
C LEU A 642 3.32 -24.35 -21.12
N GLU A 643 2.80 -24.23 -22.37
CA GLU A 643 2.82 -25.24 -23.47
C GLU A 643 2.86 -24.70 -24.97
N GLU A 644 3.18 -23.41 -25.26
CA GLU A 644 3.12 -22.65 -26.57
C GLU A 644 1.72 -22.43 -27.27
N ASN A 645 1.38 -21.41 -28.12
CA ASN A 645 1.94 -20.09 -28.56
C ASN A 645 0.91 -19.17 -29.35
N ASN A 646 1.26 -17.87 -29.56
CA ASN A 646 0.87 -16.84 -30.60
C ASN A 646 -0.56 -16.22 -30.80
N LEU A 647 -0.70 -14.87 -30.65
CA LEU A 647 -1.81 -14.02 -31.15
C LEU A 647 -1.38 -12.54 -31.40
N GLU A 648 -2.27 -11.72 -31.99
CA GLU A 648 -2.06 -10.30 -32.44
C GLU A 648 -3.07 -9.30 -31.81
N ASP A 649 -2.81 -7.98 -31.95
CA ASP A 649 -3.43 -6.86 -31.21
C ASP A 649 -4.70 -6.17 -31.81
N LYS A 650 -5.53 -5.56 -30.93
CA LYS A 650 -6.45 -4.42 -31.22
C LYS A 650 -7.00 -3.74 -29.93
N ILE A 651 -7.56 -2.54 -30.07
CA ILE A 651 -8.03 -1.64 -28.98
C ILE A 651 -9.58 -1.59 -28.91
N TYR A 652 -10.18 -1.51 -27.71
CA TYR A 652 -11.63 -1.62 -27.47
C TYR A 652 -12.18 -0.70 -26.34
N GLU A 653 -13.52 -0.62 -26.23
CA GLU A 653 -14.28 0.17 -25.23
C GLU A 653 -14.53 -0.58 -23.90
N ALA A 654 -14.85 0.16 -22.82
CA ALA A 654 -15.11 -0.39 -21.48
C ALA A 654 -16.53 -1.00 -21.33
N ASN A 655 -16.65 -2.03 -20.48
CA ASN A 655 -17.91 -2.71 -20.16
C ASN A 655 -18.20 -2.66 -18.66
N GLU A 656 -19.36 -2.12 -18.28
CA GLU A 656 -19.75 -1.87 -16.89
C GLU A 656 -21.08 -2.57 -16.53
N ALA A 657 -21.08 -3.33 -15.42
CA ALA A 657 -22.26 -3.95 -14.85
C ALA A 657 -22.39 -3.56 -13.37
N ILE A 658 -22.88 -2.34 -13.11
CA ILE A 658 -22.95 -1.75 -11.76
C ILE A 658 -24.41 -1.63 -11.30
N TYR A 659 -24.69 -2.09 -10.08
CA TYR A 659 -26.02 -2.14 -9.49
C TYR A 659 -26.07 -1.36 -8.17
N HIS A 660 -27.20 -0.68 -7.92
CA HIS A 660 -27.46 0.05 -6.69
C HIS A 660 -28.58 -0.62 -5.89
N LYS A 661 -28.34 -0.92 -4.61
CA LYS A 661 -29.34 -1.50 -3.71
C LYS A 661 -29.81 -0.47 -2.70
N ARG A 662 -31.14 -0.28 -2.58
CA ARG A 662 -31.73 0.52 -1.51
C ARG A 662 -31.93 -0.35 -0.27
N HIS A 663 -31.09 -0.15 0.75
CA HIS A 663 -31.33 -0.68 2.08
C HIS A 663 -32.16 0.34 2.89
N PHE A 664 -33.38 -0.03 3.28
CA PHE A 664 -34.34 0.88 3.96
C PHE A 664 -34.18 0.95 5.49
N ALA A 665 -33.22 0.23 6.07
CA ALA A 665 -33.06 0.10 7.53
C ALA A 665 -31.86 0.85 8.11
N VAL A 666 -30.92 1.27 7.25
CA VAL A 666 -29.77 2.14 7.55
C VAL A 666 -29.47 2.87 6.24
N ASP A 667 -29.33 4.20 6.26
CA ASP A 667 -29.21 5.06 5.06
C ASP A 667 -27.85 4.96 4.32
N ILE A 668 -27.29 3.75 4.20
CA ILE A 668 -26.03 3.52 3.47
C ILE A 668 -26.35 2.93 2.08
N PRO A 669 -26.14 3.66 0.97
CA PRO A 669 -26.38 3.18 -0.38
C PRO A 669 -25.29 2.18 -0.79
N SER A 670 -25.56 0.88 -0.71
CA SER A 670 -24.63 -0.15 -1.15
C SER A 670 -24.63 -0.31 -2.67
N MET A 671 -23.45 -0.19 -3.28
CA MET A 671 -23.17 -0.43 -4.69
C MET A 671 -22.43 -1.76 -4.86
N TYR A 672 -22.72 -2.51 -5.91
CA TYR A 672 -22.02 -3.75 -6.24
C TYR A 672 -21.97 -3.97 -7.75
N GLY A 673 -21.07 -4.82 -8.22
CA GLY A 673 -20.96 -5.19 -9.64
C GLY A 673 -19.53 -5.28 -10.14
N SER A 674 -19.33 -5.13 -11.44
CA SER A 674 -17.99 -5.16 -12.04
C SER A 674 -17.73 -4.09 -13.12
N TYR A 675 -16.46 -3.72 -13.23
CA TYR A 675 -15.88 -2.82 -14.22
C TYR A 675 -14.76 -3.57 -14.97
N ASN A 676 -14.80 -3.59 -16.30
CA ASN A 676 -13.75 -4.20 -17.12
C ASN A 676 -13.41 -3.27 -18.29
N GLU A 677 -12.12 -3.02 -18.51
CA GLU A 677 -11.58 -2.24 -19.62
C GLU A 677 -10.24 -2.86 -20.03
N ALA A 678 -9.98 -3.01 -21.33
CA ALA A 678 -8.88 -3.86 -21.81
C ALA A 678 -7.50 -3.43 -21.32
N LYS A 679 -7.19 -2.12 -21.25
CA LYS A 679 -5.89 -1.64 -20.73
C LYS A 679 -5.80 -1.76 -19.21
N PHE A 680 -6.86 -1.44 -18.47
CA PHE A 680 -6.95 -1.63 -17.02
C PHE A 680 -6.76 -3.10 -16.64
N ASP A 681 -7.49 -4.00 -17.29
CA ASP A 681 -7.43 -5.44 -17.08
C ASP A 681 -6.04 -6.00 -17.45
N ALA A 682 -5.48 -5.55 -18.58
CA ALA A 682 -4.14 -5.95 -19.02
C ALA A 682 -3.06 -5.46 -18.06
N LEU A 683 -3.15 -4.23 -17.54
CA LEU A 683 -2.23 -3.70 -16.53
C LEU A 683 -2.32 -4.51 -15.22
N GLY A 684 -3.53 -4.75 -14.73
CA GLY A 684 -3.76 -5.53 -13.52
C GLY A 684 -3.39 -7.01 -13.64
N LEU A 685 -3.35 -7.54 -14.86
CA LEU A 685 -2.79 -8.86 -15.17
C LEU A 685 -1.26 -8.82 -15.27
N SER A 686 -0.69 -7.82 -15.93
CA SER A 686 0.77 -7.61 -16.07
C SER A 686 1.44 -7.51 -14.70
N LEU A 687 0.92 -6.67 -13.80
CA LEU A 687 1.46 -6.50 -12.43
C LEU A 687 1.44 -7.82 -11.63
N ARG A 688 0.39 -8.64 -11.79
CA ARG A 688 0.29 -9.95 -11.15
C ARG A 688 1.24 -11.00 -11.73
N ILE A 689 1.47 -10.98 -13.05
CA ILE A 689 2.44 -11.84 -13.72
C ILE A 689 3.87 -11.44 -13.33
N GLU A 690 4.16 -10.15 -13.23
CA GLU A 690 5.47 -9.61 -12.81
C GLU A 690 5.86 -10.04 -11.40
N SER A 691 4.91 -10.05 -10.46
CA SER A 691 5.11 -10.59 -9.11
C SER A 691 5.64 -12.04 -9.15
N ILE A 692 5.05 -12.89 -9.99
CA ILE A 692 5.48 -14.29 -10.18
C ILE A 692 6.83 -14.36 -10.93
N LEU A 693 7.02 -13.54 -11.97
CA LEU A 693 8.27 -13.50 -12.73
C LEU A 693 9.46 -13.10 -11.85
N ASN A 694 9.28 -12.18 -10.90
CA ASN A 694 10.33 -11.81 -9.94
C ASN A 694 10.80 -13.01 -9.10
N VAL A 695 9.87 -13.84 -8.61
CA VAL A 695 10.19 -15.09 -7.89
C VAL A 695 10.91 -16.08 -8.81
N LEU A 696 10.43 -16.27 -10.04
CA LEU A 696 11.06 -17.17 -11.02
C LEU A 696 12.46 -16.69 -11.46
N LEU A 697 12.69 -15.38 -11.53
CA LEU A 697 14.00 -14.79 -11.81
C LEU A 697 14.97 -14.97 -10.63
N GLU A 698 14.49 -14.89 -9.39
CA GLU A 698 15.29 -15.22 -8.21
C GLU A 698 15.68 -16.71 -8.18
N ASP A 699 14.72 -17.62 -8.42
CA ASP A 699 14.99 -19.05 -8.58
C ASP A 699 15.98 -19.34 -9.72
N LEU A 700 15.85 -18.64 -10.85
CA LEU A 700 16.78 -18.74 -11.98
C LEU A 700 18.21 -18.35 -11.58
N VAL A 701 18.37 -17.25 -10.84
CA VAL A 701 19.66 -16.77 -10.28
C VAL A 701 20.21 -17.72 -9.21
N ASN A 702 19.35 -18.39 -8.45
CA ASN A 702 19.74 -19.40 -7.47
C ASN A 702 20.06 -20.77 -8.11
N SER A 703 19.50 -21.08 -9.28
CA SER A 703 19.73 -22.33 -10.02
C SER A 703 21.15 -22.51 -10.58
N ILE A 704 21.93 -21.43 -10.69
CA ILE A 704 23.26 -21.41 -11.29
C ILE A 704 24.37 -21.45 -10.23
N ASP A 705 25.21 -22.49 -10.29
CA ASP A 705 26.40 -22.63 -9.44
C ASP A 705 27.49 -21.62 -9.87
N LEU A 706 27.48 -20.46 -9.23
CA LEU A 706 28.48 -19.41 -9.39
C LEU A 706 29.72 -19.60 -8.49
N GLN A 707 29.94 -20.76 -7.86
CA GLN A 707 31.16 -20.99 -7.05
C GLN A 707 32.43 -21.11 -7.91
N VAL A 708 32.27 -21.45 -9.20
CA VAL A 708 33.35 -21.53 -10.18
C VAL A 708 32.83 -21.02 -11.53
N ILE A 709 33.33 -19.87 -11.99
CA ILE A 709 32.96 -19.31 -13.28
C ILE A 709 33.99 -19.74 -14.33
N THR A 710 33.51 -20.41 -15.37
CA THR A 710 34.26 -20.84 -16.55
C THR A 710 33.55 -20.37 -17.83
N LYS A 711 34.12 -20.67 -18.99
CA LYS A 711 33.55 -20.31 -20.29
C LYS A 711 32.20 -21.00 -20.56
N SER A 712 31.94 -22.19 -20.02
CA SER A 712 30.61 -22.80 -20.09
C SER A 712 29.60 -22.11 -19.16
N THR A 713 30.05 -21.60 -18.01
CA THR A 713 29.24 -20.74 -17.12
C THR A 713 28.84 -19.43 -17.81
N PHE A 714 29.75 -18.76 -18.52
CA PHE A 714 29.43 -17.48 -19.19
C PHE A 714 28.35 -17.60 -20.28
N ASN A 715 28.28 -18.72 -21.01
CA ASN A 715 27.16 -18.95 -21.95
C ASN A 715 25.80 -18.94 -21.22
N ARG A 716 25.72 -19.60 -20.05
CA ARG A 716 24.48 -19.61 -19.25
C ARG A 716 24.19 -18.26 -18.60
N ILE A 717 25.23 -17.53 -18.15
CA ILE A 717 25.09 -16.16 -17.65
C ILE A 717 24.53 -15.25 -18.76
N TYR A 718 25.05 -15.32 -19.98
CA TYR A 718 24.54 -14.56 -21.12
C TYR A 718 23.05 -14.84 -21.39
N SER A 719 22.63 -16.11 -21.41
CA SER A 719 21.21 -16.46 -21.57
C SER A 719 20.31 -15.94 -20.44
N ILE A 720 20.81 -15.88 -19.20
CA ILE A 720 20.07 -15.31 -18.06
C ILE A 720 19.99 -13.78 -18.17
N LEU A 721 21.10 -13.11 -18.55
CA LEU A 721 21.13 -11.67 -18.75
C LEU A 721 20.26 -11.21 -19.93
N ASP A 722 20.09 -12.03 -20.97
CA ASP A 722 19.17 -11.76 -22.08
C ASP A 722 17.70 -11.77 -21.63
N LEU A 723 17.34 -12.62 -20.66
CA LEU A 723 16.02 -12.60 -20.01
C LEU A 723 15.84 -11.37 -19.13
N PHE A 724 16.84 -10.99 -18.34
CA PHE A 724 16.81 -9.75 -17.56
C PHE A 724 16.74 -8.50 -18.43
N LYS A 725 17.44 -8.48 -19.58
CA LYS A 725 17.33 -7.38 -20.54
C LYS A 725 15.88 -7.22 -21.02
N LYS A 726 15.24 -8.31 -21.47
CA LYS A 726 13.84 -8.31 -21.91
C LYS A 726 12.87 -7.90 -20.80
N ALA A 727 13.13 -8.32 -19.58
CA ALA A 727 12.37 -7.91 -18.40
C ALA A 727 12.42 -6.37 -18.18
N LEU A 728 13.60 -5.76 -18.29
CA LEU A 728 13.75 -4.31 -18.20
C LEU A 728 13.05 -3.59 -19.38
N GLU A 729 13.21 -4.09 -20.61
CA GLU A 729 12.53 -3.54 -21.80
C GLU A 729 11.00 -3.55 -21.64
N LEU A 730 10.42 -4.57 -21.00
CA LEU A 730 8.98 -4.68 -20.71
C LEU A 730 8.49 -3.73 -19.62
N ASP A 731 9.31 -3.35 -18.64
CA ASP A 731 8.99 -2.33 -17.61
C ASP A 731 9.28 -0.90 -18.14
N GLY A 732 9.61 -0.74 -19.43
CA GLY A 732 9.89 0.52 -20.10
C GLY A 732 11.34 1.02 -19.98
N ILE A 733 12.25 0.21 -19.41
CA ILE A 733 13.62 0.58 -19.09
C ILE A 733 14.57 0.09 -20.19
N VAL A 734 15.08 1.02 -21.00
CA VAL A 734 16.04 0.73 -22.09
C VAL A 734 17.40 1.33 -21.76
N SER A 735 18.48 0.56 -21.94
CA SER A 735 19.85 1.01 -21.65
C SER A 735 20.85 0.56 -22.72
N ASN A 736 21.30 1.52 -23.54
CA ASN A 736 22.40 1.35 -24.49
C ASN A 736 23.68 0.82 -23.83
N HIS A 737 23.89 1.12 -22.54
CA HIS A 737 25.05 0.62 -21.80
C HIS A 737 24.93 -0.88 -21.52
N VAL A 738 23.74 -1.38 -21.18
CA VAL A 738 23.50 -2.84 -21.04
C VAL A 738 23.71 -3.54 -22.38
N ASP A 739 23.20 -2.98 -23.48
CA ASP A 739 23.35 -3.55 -24.83
C ASP A 739 24.81 -3.72 -25.25
N VAL A 740 25.63 -2.68 -25.06
CA VAL A 740 27.07 -2.74 -25.36
C VAL A 740 27.78 -3.82 -24.54
N GLN A 741 27.41 -4.02 -23.27
CA GLN A 741 27.99 -5.09 -22.45
C GLN A 741 27.47 -6.49 -22.85
N MET A 742 26.21 -6.59 -23.27
CA MET A 742 25.64 -7.82 -23.83
C MET A 742 26.37 -8.24 -25.10
N ASP A 743 26.67 -7.31 -26.01
CA ASP A 743 27.47 -7.60 -27.20
C ASP A 743 28.92 -7.98 -26.84
N PHE A 744 29.58 -7.25 -25.93
CA PHE A 744 30.91 -7.64 -25.47
C PHE A 744 30.93 -9.05 -24.85
N LEU A 745 29.92 -9.42 -24.06
CA LEU A 745 29.80 -10.77 -23.49
C LEU A 745 29.55 -11.81 -24.59
N LYS A 746 28.61 -11.56 -25.50
CA LYS A 746 28.28 -12.43 -26.65
C LYS A 746 29.50 -12.76 -27.49
N PHE A 747 30.28 -11.74 -27.89
CA PHE A 747 31.46 -11.94 -28.71
C PHE A 747 32.64 -12.52 -27.92
N SER A 748 32.90 -12.08 -26.68
CA SER A 748 34.00 -12.61 -25.86
C SER A 748 33.89 -14.11 -25.60
N VAL A 749 32.67 -14.62 -25.37
CA VAL A 749 32.41 -16.05 -25.19
C VAL A 749 32.63 -16.86 -26.48
N SER A 750 32.59 -16.26 -27.67
CA SER A 750 33.05 -16.93 -28.89
C SER A 750 34.58 -17.01 -28.99
N LEU A 751 35.29 -15.95 -28.56
CA LEU A 751 36.74 -15.80 -28.73
C LEU A 751 37.56 -16.77 -27.85
N ARG A 752 38.61 -17.36 -28.43
CA ARG A 752 39.57 -18.21 -27.68
C ARG A 752 40.63 -17.43 -26.92
N THR A 753 40.85 -16.17 -27.30
CA THR A 753 41.91 -15.29 -26.77
C THR A 753 41.44 -14.36 -25.66
N CYS A 754 40.14 -14.33 -25.33
CA CYS A 754 39.62 -13.45 -24.29
C CYS A 754 40.15 -13.86 -22.91
N THR A 755 40.72 -12.90 -22.21
CA THR A 755 41.38 -13.09 -20.91
C THR A 755 40.42 -12.91 -19.75
N PHE A 756 40.78 -13.47 -18.59
CA PHE A 756 39.97 -13.35 -17.37
C PHE A 756 39.69 -11.89 -16.97
N THR A 757 40.69 -11.01 -17.11
CA THR A 757 40.55 -9.57 -16.81
C THR A 757 39.53 -8.88 -17.71
N GLN A 758 39.48 -9.24 -19.00
CA GLN A 758 38.50 -8.68 -19.94
C GLN A 758 37.06 -9.05 -19.55
N TYR A 759 36.81 -10.29 -19.12
CA TYR A 759 35.49 -10.64 -18.54
C TYR A 759 35.19 -9.82 -17.29
N LEU A 760 36.15 -9.67 -16.38
CA LEU A 760 35.99 -8.89 -15.16
C LEU A 760 35.65 -7.41 -15.47
N ASP A 761 36.23 -6.83 -16.52
CA ASP A 761 35.92 -5.46 -16.96
C ASP A 761 34.55 -5.36 -17.66
N ILE A 762 34.10 -6.38 -18.40
CA ILE A 762 32.72 -6.47 -18.93
C ILE A 762 31.71 -6.49 -17.76
N PHE A 763 31.94 -7.29 -16.72
CA PHE A 763 31.04 -7.35 -15.57
C PHE A 763 31.05 -6.08 -14.71
N LYS A 764 32.18 -5.36 -14.58
CA LYS A 764 32.17 -3.97 -14.07
C LYS A 764 31.32 -3.04 -14.94
N GLY A 765 31.36 -3.21 -16.26
CA GLY A 765 30.53 -2.48 -17.21
C GLY A 765 29.03 -2.70 -16.95
N PHE A 766 28.61 -3.95 -16.77
CA PHE A 766 27.22 -4.28 -16.40
C PHE A 766 26.80 -3.64 -15.07
N THR A 767 27.62 -3.74 -14.02
CA THR A 767 27.30 -3.14 -12.71
C THR A 767 27.13 -1.61 -12.81
N ARG A 768 27.96 -0.93 -13.63
CA ARG A 768 27.77 0.50 -13.92
C ARG A 768 26.47 0.77 -14.67
N ALA A 769 26.19 0.00 -15.73
CA ALA A 769 24.97 0.17 -16.51
C ALA A 769 23.67 0.01 -15.68
N VAL A 770 23.68 -0.88 -14.68
CA VAL A 770 22.58 -1.03 -13.72
C VAL A 770 22.50 0.15 -12.73
N ALA A 771 23.65 0.65 -12.25
CA ALA A 771 23.67 1.87 -11.44
C ALA A 771 23.18 3.10 -12.22
N ASP A 772 23.52 3.21 -13.50
CA ASP A 772 23.04 4.27 -14.40
C ASP A 772 21.50 4.17 -14.59
N ILE A 773 20.96 2.96 -14.81
CA ILE A 773 19.50 2.70 -14.84
C ILE A 773 18.80 3.18 -13.56
N ILE A 774 19.33 2.80 -12.39
CA ILE A 774 18.79 3.18 -11.08
C ILE A 774 18.82 4.71 -10.91
N ASN A 775 19.90 5.36 -11.35
CA ASN A 775 20.00 6.81 -11.29
C ASN A 775 18.98 7.51 -12.19
N ASP A 776 18.83 7.08 -13.45
CA ASP A 776 18.01 7.77 -14.44
C ASP A 776 16.50 7.56 -14.28
N HIS A 777 16.07 6.37 -13.84
CA HIS A 777 14.64 6.00 -13.73
C HIS A 777 14.09 6.12 -12.30
N PHE A 778 14.95 6.25 -11.28
CA PHE A 778 14.53 6.39 -9.89
C PHE A 778 15.16 7.63 -9.24
N ASN A 779 16.48 7.66 -9.03
CA ASN A 779 17.09 8.69 -8.19
C ASN A 779 16.89 10.11 -8.74
N ASN A 780 17.22 10.35 -10.01
CA ASN A 780 17.16 11.68 -10.64
C ASN A 780 15.72 12.23 -10.72
N ILE A 781 14.72 11.36 -10.82
CA ILE A 781 13.31 11.74 -10.96
C ILE A 781 12.67 12.09 -9.59
N HIS A 782 13.08 11.42 -8.52
CA HIS A 782 12.46 11.58 -7.19
C HIS A 782 13.25 12.45 -6.20
N SER A 783 14.59 12.55 -6.34
CA SER A 783 15.46 13.20 -5.33
C SER A 783 15.02 14.61 -4.94
N ASN A 784 14.60 15.45 -5.90
CA ASN A 784 14.16 16.83 -5.60
C ASN A 784 12.93 16.87 -4.70
N ASN A 785 11.97 15.96 -4.92
CA ASN A 785 10.72 15.84 -4.16
C ASN A 785 10.90 15.13 -2.82
N LEU A 786 11.98 14.34 -2.66
CA LEU A 786 12.38 13.67 -1.41
C LEU A 786 13.22 14.55 -0.48
N SER A 787 13.43 15.83 -0.83
CA SER A 787 14.05 16.80 0.08
C SER A 787 13.01 17.43 1.01
N HIS A 788 13.36 17.64 2.28
CA HIS A 788 12.54 18.34 3.27
C HIS A 788 11.17 17.68 3.57
N ILE A 789 11.09 16.34 3.50
CA ILE A 789 9.86 15.55 3.65
C ILE A 789 9.18 15.84 5.00
N GLU A 790 9.92 15.84 6.12
CA GLU A 790 9.36 16.15 7.45
C GLU A 790 8.59 17.49 7.45
N SER A 791 9.08 18.49 6.71
CA SER A 791 8.47 19.83 6.64
C SER A 791 7.30 19.94 5.66
N LYS A 792 7.26 19.07 4.62
CA LYS A 792 6.25 19.10 3.56
C LYS A 792 5.03 18.22 3.90
N ILE A 793 5.27 17.03 4.44
CA ILE A 793 4.24 16.02 4.75
C ILE A 793 3.79 16.13 6.22
N GLY A 794 4.73 16.39 7.14
CA GLY A 794 4.49 16.33 8.58
C GLY A 794 4.62 14.89 9.10
N LYS A 795 5.22 14.74 10.29
CA LYS A 795 5.59 13.42 10.83
C LYS A 795 4.37 12.50 11.04
N ASP A 796 3.24 13.05 11.45
CA ASP A 796 2.01 12.31 11.78
C ASP A 796 1.25 11.81 10.54
N GLN A 797 1.74 12.13 9.33
CA GLN A 797 1.17 11.70 8.04
C GLN A 797 2.08 10.71 7.30
N ILE A 798 3.21 10.32 7.89
CA ILE A 798 4.18 9.38 7.32
C ILE A 798 3.89 7.99 7.89
N LEU A 799 3.76 6.99 7.01
CA LEU A 799 3.49 5.60 7.41
C LEU A 799 4.57 5.06 8.37
N ASP A 800 4.14 4.31 9.39
CA ASP A 800 4.99 3.77 10.46
C ASP A 800 6.25 3.05 9.95
N LYS A 801 6.16 2.36 8.80
CA LYS A 801 7.32 1.66 8.20
C LYS A 801 8.52 2.57 7.93
N TYR A 802 8.30 3.86 7.65
CA TYR A 802 9.38 4.84 7.43
C TYR A 802 9.92 5.46 8.73
N LEU A 803 9.16 5.39 9.82
CA LEU A 803 9.55 5.99 11.10
C LEU A 803 10.70 5.20 11.76
N PRO A 804 11.55 5.85 12.58
CA PRO A 804 12.62 5.18 13.31
C PRO A 804 12.08 4.41 14.53
N ASN A 805 12.40 3.12 14.59
CA ASN A 805 12.12 2.27 15.76
C ASN A 805 13.04 2.66 16.93
N GLY A 806 12.52 3.50 17.84
CA GLY A 806 13.18 3.84 19.11
C GLY A 806 13.88 5.20 19.14
N LEU A 807 14.09 5.70 20.36
CA LEU A 807 14.63 7.02 20.67
C LEU A 807 16.11 7.16 20.29
N GLN A 808 16.43 7.73 19.13
CA GLN A 808 17.67 8.47 18.94
C GLN A 808 17.48 9.72 18.06
N ASN A 809 17.76 10.88 18.66
CA ASN A 809 17.62 12.20 18.04
C ASN A 809 18.75 12.47 17.03
N VAL A 810 18.53 12.15 15.75
CA VAL A 810 19.30 12.71 14.63
C VAL A 810 18.35 13.26 13.57
N LYS A 811 17.83 14.47 13.81
CA LYS A 811 16.96 15.19 12.85
C LYS A 811 17.57 15.30 11.44
N SER A 812 18.90 15.31 11.33
CA SER A 812 19.62 15.39 10.05
C SER A 812 19.68 14.07 9.25
N GLN A 813 19.05 12.97 9.72
CA GLN A 813 19.02 11.69 9.00
C GLN A 813 17.61 11.21 8.64
N PHE A 814 16.54 11.89 9.08
CA PHE A 814 15.16 11.44 8.84
C PHE A 814 14.81 11.41 7.35
N ASP A 815 14.88 12.55 6.65
CA ASP A 815 14.57 12.62 5.22
C ASP A 815 15.42 11.64 4.38
N HIS A 816 16.70 11.45 4.76
CA HIS A 816 17.59 10.50 4.08
C HIS A 816 17.14 9.04 4.25
N ARG A 817 16.73 8.63 5.47
CA ARG A 817 16.16 7.30 5.74
C ARG A 817 14.87 7.09 4.95
N VAL A 818 13.99 8.08 4.93
CA VAL A 818 12.72 8.00 4.17
C VAL A 818 13.01 7.84 2.67
N ALA A 819 13.96 8.62 2.13
CA ALA A 819 14.40 8.50 0.73
C ALA A 819 15.03 7.13 0.42
N GLU A 820 15.95 6.64 1.26
CA GLU A 820 16.60 5.32 1.09
C GLU A 820 15.55 4.19 1.06
N MET A 821 14.62 4.20 2.02
CA MET A 821 13.54 3.21 2.08
C MET A 821 12.58 3.33 0.90
N PHE A 822 12.22 4.55 0.49
CA PHE A 822 11.40 4.78 -0.70
C PHE A 822 12.08 4.20 -1.96
N PHE A 823 13.36 4.50 -2.21
CA PHE A 823 14.08 3.99 -3.36
C PHE A 823 14.20 2.46 -3.34
N ARG A 824 14.51 1.88 -2.17
CA ARG A 824 14.57 0.42 -2.01
C ARG A 824 13.23 -0.23 -2.32
N ASP A 825 12.14 0.31 -1.80
CA ASP A 825 10.79 -0.19 -2.05
C ASP A 825 10.45 -0.10 -3.56
N GLN A 826 10.71 1.04 -4.23
CA GLN A 826 10.46 1.17 -5.68
C GLN A 826 11.30 0.18 -6.51
N ILE A 827 12.61 0.06 -6.24
CA ILE A 827 13.52 -0.85 -6.96
C ILE A 827 13.13 -2.32 -6.76
N ALA A 828 12.66 -2.70 -5.57
CA ALA A 828 12.21 -4.07 -5.29
C ALA A 828 10.92 -4.44 -6.05
N THR A 829 10.07 -3.46 -6.39
CA THR A 829 8.87 -3.70 -7.20
C THR A 829 9.08 -3.68 -8.72
N CYS A 830 10.26 -3.24 -9.18
CA CYS A 830 10.63 -3.26 -10.60
C CYS A 830 10.89 -4.69 -11.09
N LEU A 831 10.55 -4.99 -12.36
CA LEU A 831 10.67 -6.34 -12.89
C LEU A 831 12.16 -6.75 -13.06
N GLY A 832 12.62 -7.67 -12.22
CA GLY A 832 13.93 -8.30 -12.28
C GLY A 832 15.13 -7.42 -11.92
N LEU A 833 14.97 -6.12 -11.66
CA LEU A 833 16.08 -5.18 -11.46
C LEU A 833 16.91 -5.52 -10.21
N GLN A 834 16.25 -5.84 -9.08
CA GLN A 834 16.94 -6.24 -7.85
C GLN A 834 17.67 -7.58 -8.01
N GLN A 835 17.04 -8.56 -8.65
CA GLN A 835 17.61 -9.88 -8.90
C GLN A 835 18.80 -9.79 -9.88
N LEU A 836 18.75 -8.90 -10.87
CA LEU A 836 19.84 -8.59 -11.78
C LEU A 836 21.06 -8.01 -11.04
N ASP A 837 20.87 -7.01 -10.18
CA ASP A 837 21.98 -6.43 -9.40
C ASP A 837 22.62 -7.49 -8.48
N VAL A 838 21.82 -8.26 -7.75
CA VAL A 838 22.31 -9.37 -6.90
C VAL A 838 23.07 -10.42 -7.73
N PHE A 839 22.58 -10.75 -8.93
CA PHE A 839 23.23 -11.70 -9.84
C PHE A 839 24.59 -11.19 -10.34
N LEU A 840 24.64 -9.94 -10.81
CA LEU A 840 25.86 -9.29 -11.28
C LEU A 840 26.89 -9.15 -10.17
N ASN A 841 26.47 -8.75 -8.96
CA ASN A 841 27.35 -8.65 -7.80
C ASN A 841 27.90 -10.01 -7.36
N ARG A 842 27.08 -11.08 -7.38
CA ARG A 842 27.54 -12.46 -7.16
C ARG A 842 28.58 -12.90 -8.20
N ILE A 843 28.35 -12.62 -9.47
CA ILE A 843 29.30 -12.91 -10.57
C ILE A 843 30.61 -12.16 -10.34
N LEU A 844 30.54 -10.83 -10.20
CA LEU A 844 31.69 -9.95 -10.10
C LEU A 844 32.56 -10.30 -8.87
N HIS A 845 31.94 -10.55 -7.72
CA HIS A 845 32.62 -11.00 -6.51
C HIS A 845 33.34 -12.35 -6.71
N THR A 846 32.71 -13.35 -7.36
CA THR A 846 33.39 -14.61 -7.68
C THR A 846 34.56 -14.37 -8.65
N LEU A 847 34.39 -13.51 -9.67
CA LEU A 847 35.47 -13.18 -10.61
C LEU A 847 36.66 -12.55 -9.88
N PHE A 848 36.44 -11.57 -9.00
CA PHE A 848 37.49 -11.00 -8.16
C PHE A 848 38.18 -12.07 -7.31
N GLN A 849 37.43 -12.92 -6.58
CA GLN A 849 38.02 -13.98 -5.77
C GLN A 849 38.83 -15.01 -6.57
N GLN A 850 38.41 -15.33 -7.80
CA GLN A 850 39.21 -16.17 -8.70
C GLN A 850 40.52 -15.45 -9.09
N SER A 851 40.44 -14.16 -9.44
CA SER A 851 41.60 -13.37 -9.88
C SER A 851 42.68 -13.17 -8.81
N GLU A 852 42.30 -13.04 -7.53
CA GLU A 852 43.25 -12.90 -6.42
C GLU A 852 43.94 -14.22 -6.05
N LYS A 853 43.23 -15.35 -6.17
CA LYS A 853 43.69 -16.65 -5.66
C LYS A 853 44.43 -17.50 -6.69
N LEU A 854 44.42 -17.12 -7.96
CA LEU A 854 44.94 -17.93 -9.07
C LEU A 854 45.88 -17.10 -9.97
N SER A 855 46.99 -17.70 -10.37
CA SER A 855 47.88 -17.11 -11.37
C SER A 855 47.19 -17.00 -12.73
N GLN A 856 47.67 -16.10 -13.60
CA GLN A 856 47.10 -15.88 -14.93
C GLN A 856 47.04 -17.17 -15.79
N ILE A 857 48.02 -18.08 -15.63
CA ILE A 857 48.03 -19.40 -16.26
C ILE A 857 46.90 -20.29 -15.71
N HIS A 858 46.69 -20.28 -14.39
CA HIS A 858 45.62 -21.04 -13.75
C HIS A 858 44.23 -20.50 -14.08
N LEU A 859 44.06 -19.18 -14.19
CA LEU A 859 42.83 -18.55 -14.67
C LEU A 859 42.50 -18.97 -16.11
N SER A 860 43.49 -18.98 -17.02
CA SER A 860 43.30 -19.43 -18.41
C SER A 860 42.90 -20.90 -18.49
N ARG A 861 43.53 -21.79 -17.70
CA ARG A 861 43.13 -23.19 -17.60
C ARG A 861 41.71 -23.35 -17.02
N LEU A 862 41.38 -22.62 -15.95
CA LEU A 862 40.07 -22.68 -15.30
C LEU A 862 38.94 -22.14 -16.20
N LEU A 863 39.19 -21.11 -17.01
CA LEU A 863 38.24 -20.63 -18.01
C LEU A 863 37.87 -21.71 -19.02
N ASN A 864 38.82 -22.55 -19.41
CA ASN A 864 38.61 -23.62 -20.39
C ASN A 864 38.13 -24.96 -19.77
N TYR A 865 38.10 -25.06 -18.44
CA TYR A 865 37.52 -26.19 -17.73
C TYR A 865 35.99 -26.19 -17.87
N ASP A 866 35.40 -27.32 -18.26
CA ASP A 866 33.95 -27.50 -18.20
C ASP A 866 33.59 -28.56 -17.13
N PRO A 867 32.99 -28.16 -16.00
CA PRO A 867 32.48 -29.09 -14.99
C PRO A 867 31.56 -30.19 -15.54
N LYS A 868 30.80 -29.90 -16.61
CA LYS A 868 29.91 -30.90 -17.25
C LYS A 868 30.67 -32.08 -17.84
N PHE A 869 31.91 -31.87 -18.28
CA PHE A 869 32.74 -32.92 -18.87
C PHE A 869 33.75 -33.50 -17.88
N ALA A 870 33.70 -33.14 -16.60
CA ALA A 870 34.58 -33.72 -15.58
C ALA A 870 34.32 -35.22 -15.36
N VAL A 871 33.04 -35.63 -15.41
CA VAL A 871 32.59 -37.02 -15.29
C VAL A 871 31.51 -37.32 -16.34
N ILE A 872 31.55 -38.50 -16.95
CA ILE A 872 30.60 -38.95 -17.97
C ILE A 872 30.13 -40.37 -17.64
N GLU A 873 28.83 -40.63 -17.68
CA GLU A 873 28.28 -41.95 -17.44
C GLU A 873 28.54 -42.90 -18.62
N ILE A 874 28.89 -44.17 -18.33
CA ILE A 874 28.98 -45.22 -19.35
C ILE A 874 27.55 -45.58 -19.77
N GLY A 875 27.07 -44.90 -20.82
CA GLY A 875 25.69 -44.94 -21.29
C GLY A 875 25.17 -43.61 -21.85
N SER A 876 25.88 -42.49 -21.60
CA SER A 876 25.47 -41.19 -22.17
C SER A 876 25.58 -41.18 -23.71
N PHE A 877 24.60 -40.53 -24.34
CA PHE A 877 24.51 -40.35 -25.80
C PHE A 877 25.08 -39.02 -26.29
N ASP A 878 25.66 -38.20 -25.39
CA ASP A 878 26.20 -36.88 -25.71
C ASP A 878 27.26 -36.91 -26.80
N ALA A 879 27.40 -35.86 -27.61
CA ALA A 879 28.40 -35.80 -28.68
C ALA A 879 29.85 -36.07 -28.21
N ILE A 880 30.16 -35.71 -26.96
CA ILE A 880 31.49 -35.90 -26.33
C ILE A 880 31.72 -37.36 -25.89
N SER A 881 30.66 -38.17 -25.74
CA SER A 881 30.76 -39.61 -25.45
C SER A 881 31.49 -40.42 -26.54
N ASN A 882 31.71 -39.83 -27.72
CA ASN A 882 32.45 -40.45 -28.82
C ASN A 882 33.91 -39.92 -28.95
N ASN A 883 34.38 -39.03 -28.07
CA ASN A 883 35.67 -38.35 -28.20
C ASN A 883 36.79 -39.02 -27.36
N ILE A 884 37.77 -39.64 -28.04
CA ILE A 884 38.92 -40.32 -27.42
C ILE A 884 39.85 -39.38 -26.62
N ILE A 885 39.86 -38.08 -26.93
CA ILE A 885 40.66 -37.09 -26.20
C ILE A 885 40.11 -36.94 -24.78
N PHE A 886 38.78 -36.91 -24.60
CA PHE A 886 38.15 -36.75 -23.30
C PHE A 886 38.03 -38.07 -22.52
N LEU A 887 37.58 -39.15 -23.16
CA LEU A 887 37.31 -40.42 -22.47
C LEU A 887 38.53 -41.34 -22.30
N GLY A 888 39.60 -41.08 -23.05
CA GLY A 888 40.66 -42.07 -23.25
C GLY A 888 40.19 -43.29 -24.07
N ASN A 889 41.12 -44.15 -24.47
CA ASN A 889 40.81 -45.31 -25.32
C ASN A 889 39.92 -46.33 -24.58
N LYS A 890 40.22 -46.64 -23.31
CA LYS A 890 39.41 -47.57 -22.50
C LYS A 890 37.98 -47.06 -22.28
N GLY A 891 37.82 -45.79 -21.91
CA GLY A 891 36.50 -45.19 -21.67
C GLY A 891 35.64 -45.16 -22.93
N LEU A 892 36.21 -44.72 -24.06
CA LEU A 892 35.53 -44.73 -25.35
C LEU A 892 35.07 -46.14 -25.76
N ASN A 893 35.89 -47.17 -25.56
CA ASN A 893 35.52 -48.53 -25.89
C ASN A 893 34.41 -49.07 -24.98
N LEU A 894 34.40 -48.74 -23.68
CA LEU A 894 33.29 -49.11 -22.79
C LEU A 894 31.96 -48.47 -23.23
N VAL A 895 31.98 -47.19 -23.61
CA VAL A 895 30.80 -46.51 -24.17
C VAL A 895 30.35 -47.16 -25.48
N LYS A 896 31.28 -47.46 -26.40
CA LYS A 896 30.96 -48.13 -27.67
C LYS A 896 30.36 -49.52 -27.46
N LEU A 897 30.92 -50.33 -26.56
CA LEU A 897 30.42 -51.67 -26.25
C LEU A 897 28.99 -51.60 -25.67
N LYS A 898 28.72 -50.67 -24.74
CA LYS A 898 27.38 -50.49 -24.18
C LYS A 898 26.37 -49.97 -25.21
N LYS A 899 26.80 -49.14 -26.18
CA LYS A 899 25.97 -48.68 -27.32
C LYS A 899 25.61 -49.78 -28.33
N ILE A 900 26.25 -50.95 -28.27
CA ILE A 900 25.90 -52.12 -29.11
C ILE A 900 25.34 -53.27 -28.25
N ASP A 901 24.67 -52.93 -27.13
CA ASP A 901 24.02 -53.84 -26.18
C ASP A 901 24.90 -54.99 -25.64
N ILE A 902 26.23 -54.82 -25.65
CA ILE A 902 27.11 -55.72 -24.91
C ILE A 902 27.00 -55.41 -23.42
N ALA A 903 26.85 -56.45 -22.61
CA ALA A 903 26.73 -56.38 -21.15
C ALA A 903 28.02 -55.82 -20.48
N VAL A 904 28.13 -54.49 -20.47
CA VAL A 904 29.18 -53.73 -19.77
C VAL A 904 28.66 -53.40 -18.36
N PRO A 905 29.40 -53.74 -17.28
CA PRO A 905 29.02 -53.33 -15.92
C PRO A 905 28.87 -51.81 -15.79
N ASP A 906 27.87 -51.37 -15.03
CA ASP A 906 27.62 -49.95 -14.83
C ASP A 906 28.81 -49.23 -14.18
N GLY A 907 29.05 -48.01 -14.65
CA GLY A 907 30.15 -47.17 -14.20
C GLY A 907 30.12 -45.79 -14.83
N PHE A 908 31.10 -44.98 -14.48
CA PHE A 908 31.33 -43.65 -15.06
C PHE A 908 32.83 -43.46 -15.32
N ILE A 909 33.13 -42.48 -16.17
CA ILE A 909 34.47 -42.13 -16.61
C ILE A 909 34.79 -40.74 -16.05
N ILE A 910 35.85 -40.65 -15.24
CA ILE A 910 36.51 -39.36 -14.96
C ILE A 910 37.35 -39.04 -16.18
N THR A 911 37.09 -37.91 -16.83
CA THR A 911 37.69 -37.59 -18.13
C THR A 911 39.09 -37.01 -18.00
N THR A 912 39.80 -36.90 -19.13
CA THR A 912 41.10 -36.19 -19.19
C THR A 912 40.98 -34.70 -18.87
N GLU A 913 39.78 -34.11 -18.86
CA GLU A 913 39.57 -32.70 -18.49
C GLU A 913 39.94 -32.44 -17.03
N VAL A 914 39.60 -33.39 -16.15
CA VAL A 914 40.01 -33.37 -14.74
C VAL A 914 41.52 -33.50 -14.60
N PHE A 915 42.19 -34.25 -15.49
CA PHE A 915 43.65 -34.35 -15.49
C PHE A 915 44.32 -33.02 -15.89
N LYS A 916 43.85 -32.36 -16.96
CA LYS A 916 44.36 -31.03 -17.38
C LYS A 916 44.25 -29.99 -16.28
N CYS A 917 43.17 -30.04 -15.50
CA CYS A 917 42.88 -29.09 -14.44
C CYS A 917 43.21 -29.61 -13.02
N ARG A 918 43.89 -30.75 -12.88
CA ARG A 918 44.13 -31.45 -11.60
C ARG A 918 44.74 -30.55 -10.52
N GLU A 919 45.74 -29.76 -10.89
CA GLU A 919 46.40 -28.81 -9.98
C GLU A 919 45.43 -27.78 -9.41
N ILE A 920 44.54 -27.24 -10.25
CA ILE A 920 43.52 -26.26 -9.86
C ILE A 920 42.42 -26.94 -9.05
N ILE A 921 41.94 -28.12 -9.47
CA ILE A 921 40.92 -28.90 -8.75
C ILE A 921 41.42 -29.32 -7.36
N ASN A 922 42.73 -29.53 -7.18
CA ASN A 922 43.30 -29.85 -5.87
C ASN A 922 43.49 -28.59 -5.00
N ASN A 923 44.03 -27.51 -5.57
CA ASN A 923 44.48 -26.34 -4.80
C ASN A 923 43.38 -25.27 -4.61
N TYR A 924 42.39 -25.19 -5.51
CA TYR A 924 41.27 -24.26 -5.42
C TYR A 924 40.03 -24.95 -4.82
N LYS A 925 39.75 -24.66 -3.53
CA LYS A 925 38.69 -25.32 -2.74
C LYS A 925 37.32 -25.37 -3.44
N PRO A 926 36.82 -24.33 -4.14
CA PRO A 926 35.54 -24.41 -4.87
C PRO A 926 35.55 -25.43 -6.01
N ALA A 927 36.61 -25.47 -6.83
CA ALA A 927 36.76 -26.49 -7.89
C ALA A 927 36.87 -27.91 -7.30
N ASN A 928 37.55 -28.08 -6.16
CA ASN A 928 37.61 -29.36 -5.44
C ASN A 928 36.22 -29.84 -5.02
N ARG A 929 35.41 -28.95 -4.43
CA ARG A 929 34.05 -29.24 -3.97
C ARG A 929 33.12 -29.58 -5.13
N ASN A 930 33.15 -28.79 -6.21
CA ASN A 930 32.34 -29.03 -7.39
C ASN A 930 32.68 -30.39 -8.04
N PHE A 931 33.97 -30.71 -8.22
CA PHE A 931 34.40 -32.02 -8.72
C PHE A 931 33.95 -33.18 -7.82
N LYS A 932 34.15 -33.08 -6.50
CA LYS A 932 33.70 -34.10 -5.53
C LYS A 932 32.17 -34.29 -5.55
N LYS A 933 31.40 -33.21 -5.66
CA LYS A 933 29.93 -33.26 -5.78
C LYS A 933 29.49 -34.02 -7.05
N ASN A 934 30.17 -33.79 -8.17
CA ASN A 934 29.89 -34.50 -9.43
C ASN A 934 30.22 -36.00 -9.32
N VAL A 935 31.36 -36.36 -8.72
CA VAL A 935 31.71 -37.77 -8.47
C VAL A 935 30.71 -38.44 -7.52
N ALA A 936 30.32 -37.76 -6.43
CA ALA A 936 29.32 -38.29 -5.49
C ALA A 936 27.95 -38.51 -6.16
N LYS A 937 27.52 -37.61 -7.05
CA LYS A 937 26.29 -37.78 -7.84
C LYS A 937 26.37 -39.01 -8.76
N MET A 938 27.52 -39.25 -9.40
CA MET A 938 27.72 -40.45 -10.23
C MET A 938 27.71 -41.74 -9.40
N ILE A 939 28.28 -41.72 -8.18
CA ILE A 939 28.21 -42.87 -7.26
C ILE A 939 26.76 -43.12 -6.84
N ALA A 940 26.01 -42.11 -6.39
CA ALA A 940 24.60 -42.27 -6.01
C ALA A 940 23.74 -42.85 -7.15
N GLY A 941 23.96 -42.42 -8.39
CA GLY A 941 23.28 -43.01 -9.57
C GLY A 941 23.68 -44.46 -9.85
N LEU A 942 24.91 -44.88 -9.53
CA LEU A 942 25.27 -46.30 -9.56
C LEU A 942 24.60 -47.08 -8.43
N GLU A 943 24.46 -46.49 -7.25
CA GLU A 943 23.82 -47.14 -6.11
C GLU A 943 22.35 -47.45 -6.40
N GLU A 944 21.64 -46.46 -6.95
CA GLU A 944 20.27 -46.59 -7.43
C GLU A 944 20.12 -47.67 -8.51
N ARG A 945 20.89 -47.60 -9.60
CA ARG A 945 20.80 -48.57 -10.71
C ARG A 945 21.16 -50.00 -10.32
N THR A 946 22.11 -50.17 -9.40
CA THR A 946 22.60 -51.52 -9.02
C THR A 946 21.86 -52.12 -7.82
N GLY A 947 21.04 -51.35 -7.11
CA GLY A 947 20.41 -51.76 -5.86
C GLY A 947 21.39 -52.08 -4.74
N LYS A 948 22.60 -51.49 -4.80
CA LYS A 948 23.72 -51.72 -3.86
C LYS A 948 24.27 -50.39 -3.40
N LYS A 949 24.85 -50.33 -2.20
CA LYS A 949 25.34 -49.06 -1.64
C LYS A 949 26.79 -49.16 -1.19
N LEU A 950 27.58 -48.12 -1.44
CA LEU A 950 28.99 -48.05 -1.08
C LEU A 950 29.09 -47.97 0.45
N GLY A 951 29.82 -48.92 1.05
CA GLY A 951 29.90 -49.05 2.51
C GLY A 951 28.77 -49.84 3.18
N ASP A 952 27.74 -50.29 2.45
CA ASP A 952 26.62 -51.03 3.03
C ASP A 952 26.98 -52.50 3.32
N LEU A 953 26.62 -52.98 4.52
CA LEU A 953 26.95 -54.34 4.95
C LEU A 953 26.08 -55.43 4.31
N LYS A 954 24.83 -55.15 3.94
CA LYS A 954 23.90 -56.14 3.37
C LYS A 954 24.03 -56.25 1.86
N HIS A 955 24.13 -55.11 1.18
CA HIS A 955 24.20 -54.99 -0.28
C HIS A 955 25.38 -54.09 -0.70
N PRO A 956 26.64 -54.51 -0.45
CA PRO A 956 27.82 -53.70 -0.73
C PRO A 956 28.01 -53.44 -2.24
N LEU A 957 28.16 -52.16 -2.60
CA LEU A 957 28.69 -51.75 -3.90
C LEU A 957 30.23 -51.76 -3.83
N LEU A 958 30.86 -52.52 -4.73
CA LEU A 958 32.31 -52.54 -4.91
C LEU A 958 32.65 -52.04 -6.32
N LEU A 959 33.67 -51.19 -6.43
CA LEU A 959 34.08 -50.53 -7.66
C LEU A 959 35.42 -51.07 -8.19
N SER A 960 35.64 -50.92 -9.50
CA SER A 960 36.97 -51.06 -10.11
C SER A 960 37.42 -49.72 -10.66
N VAL A 961 38.57 -49.21 -10.20
CA VAL A 961 39.14 -47.95 -10.66
C VAL A 961 40.27 -48.26 -11.64
N ARG A 962 40.06 -47.92 -12.92
CA ARG A 962 40.94 -48.31 -14.03
C ARG A 962 41.36 -47.07 -14.81
N SER A 963 42.65 -46.81 -14.81
CA SER A 963 43.33 -45.76 -15.57
C SER A 963 43.16 -45.91 -17.09
N GLY A 964 43.02 -44.82 -17.84
CA GLY A 964 42.90 -44.85 -19.30
C GLY A 964 43.32 -43.55 -19.99
N SER A 965 44.34 -43.64 -20.83
CA SER A 965 44.86 -42.56 -21.69
C SER A 965 44.28 -42.65 -23.11
N SER A 966 44.34 -41.56 -23.89
CA SER A 966 43.89 -41.53 -25.29
C SER A 966 44.76 -42.41 -26.21
N ILE A 967 46.06 -42.50 -25.93
CA ILE A 967 47.00 -43.43 -26.57
C ILE A 967 47.31 -44.54 -25.57
N SER A 968 47.30 -45.81 -25.99
CA SER A 968 47.56 -46.94 -25.09
C SER A 968 48.98 -46.89 -24.54
N GLN A 969 49.13 -46.96 -23.21
CA GLN A 969 50.42 -47.03 -22.51
C GLN A 969 50.46 -48.31 -21.65
N PRO A 970 50.93 -49.44 -22.20
CA PRO A 970 51.04 -50.71 -21.47
C PRO A 970 51.98 -50.58 -20.26
N GLY A 971 51.58 -51.16 -19.12
CA GLY A 971 52.41 -51.24 -17.91
C GLY A 971 52.61 -49.93 -17.13
N MET A 972 52.03 -48.81 -17.55
CA MET A 972 52.38 -47.49 -17.00
C MET A 972 51.44 -46.96 -15.89
N LEU A 973 50.31 -47.62 -15.64
CA LEU A 973 49.27 -47.13 -14.73
C LEU A 973 48.51 -48.29 -14.05
N ASP A 974 48.33 -48.21 -12.74
CA ASP A 974 47.67 -49.23 -11.93
C ASP A 974 46.16 -49.39 -12.21
N SER A 975 45.60 -50.48 -11.70
CA SER A 975 44.16 -50.77 -11.70
C SER A 975 43.76 -51.35 -10.35
N PHE A 976 42.86 -50.66 -9.65
CA PHE A 976 42.34 -51.09 -8.36
C PHE A 976 41.05 -51.86 -8.55
N LEU A 977 40.95 -53.02 -7.90
CA LEU A 977 39.75 -53.86 -7.88
C LEU A 977 39.21 -53.91 -6.45
N ASN A 978 37.90 -54.18 -6.33
CA ASN A 978 37.18 -54.29 -5.05
C ASN A 978 37.17 -53.00 -4.21
N VAL A 979 37.37 -51.82 -4.81
CA VAL A 979 37.37 -50.54 -4.08
C VAL A 979 36.03 -50.36 -3.36
N GLY A 980 36.10 -50.08 -2.05
CA GLY A 980 34.95 -50.06 -1.15
C GLY A 980 34.86 -51.25 -0.18
N ILE A 981 35.71 -52.28 -0.32
CA ILE A 981 35.76 -53.41 0.62
C ILE A 981 36.53 -53.05 1.90
N ASN A 982 35.94 -53.37 3.05
CA ASN A 982 36.56 -53.30 4.38
C ASN A 982 36.38 -54.67 5.10
N GLU A 983 36.85 -54.80 6.35
CA GLU A 983 36.74 -56.05 7.12
C GLU A 983 35.29 -56.50 7.35
N GLU A 984 34.39 -55.57 7.63
CA GLU A 984 32.97 -55.85 7.93
C GLU A 984 32.23 -56.31 6.67
N ILE A 985 32.48 -55.62 5.55
CA ILE A 985 31.97 -55.97 4.21
C ILE A 985 32.55 -57.31 3.76
N ALA A 986 33.84 -57.58 3.99
CA ALA A 986 34.44 -58.88 3.70
C ALA A 986 33.82 -59.99 4.56
N ALA A 987 33.57 -59.76 5.84
CA ALA A 987 32.86 -60.70 6.70
C ALA A 987 31.39 -60.91 6.26
N SER A 988 30.73 -59.89 5.72
CA SER A 988 29.36 -60.01 5.22
C SER A 988 29.29 -60.74 3.86
N ILE A 989 30.16 -60.39 2.90
CA ILE A 989 30.28 -61.08 1.62
C ILE A 989 30.64 -62.56 1.83
N ALA A 990 31.47 -62.88 2.83
CA ALA A 990 31.77 -64.26 3.22
C ALA A 990 30.52 -65.05 3.64
N LYS A 991 29.62 -64.44 4.42
CA LYS A 991 28.34 -65.02 4.83
C LYS A 991 27.37 -65.15 3.64
N ALA A 992 27.17 -64.07 2.88
CA ALA A 992 26.22 -64.00 1.78
C ALA A 992 26.56 -64.95 0.62
N SER A 993 27.84 -65.03 0.23
CA SER A 993 28.32 -65.94 -0.82
C SER A 993 28.52 -67.39 -0.37
N LYS A 994 28.44 -67.65 0.95
CA LYS A 994 28.88 -68.91 1.60
C LYS A 994 30.32 -69.32 1.23
N ASN A 995 31.15 -68.37 0.80
CA ASN A 995 32.53 -68.59 0.36
C ASN A 995 33.48 -67.61 1.07
N PRO A 996 33.88 -67.91 2.33
CA PRO A 996 34.76 -67.03 3.10
C PRO A 996 36.13 -66.86 2.45
N TRP A 997 36.67 -67.88 1.79
CA TRP A 997 37.96 -67.79 1.09
C TRP A 997 37.95 -66.76 -0.04
N PHE A 998 36.90 -66.76 -0.87
CA PHE A 998 36.72 -65.77 -1.94
C PHE A 998 36.68 -64.34 -1.40
N SER A 999 35.93 -64.12 -0.32
CA SER A 999 35.76 -62.79 0.27
C SER A 999 37.08 -62.26 0.86
N TRP A 1000 37.75 -63.06 1.69
CA TRP A 1000 38.99 -62.64 2.33
C TRP A 1000 40.17 -62.54 1.35
N ASP A 1001 40.23 -63.35 0.28
CA ASP A 1001 41.23 -63.14 -0.79
C ASP A 1001 40.93 -61.87 -1.60
N SER A 1002 39.65 -61.49 -1.76
CA SER A 1002 39.24 -60.25 -2.41
C SER A 1002 39.61 -59.02 -1.57
N TYR A 1003 39.46 -59.09 -0.24
CA TYR A 1003 39.92 -58.08 0.71
C TYR A 1003 41.46 -57.95 0.70
N ARG A 1004 42.16 -59.08 0.87
CA ARG A 1004 43.63 -59.17 0.78
C ARG A 1004 44.18 -58.56 -0.51
N ARG A 1005 43.55 -58.82 -1.66
CA ARG A 1005 43.93 -58.25 -2.97
C ARG A 1005 43.73 -56.74 -3.04
N SER A 1006 42.64 -56.24 -2.45
CA SER A 1006 42.37 -54.79 -2.39
C SER A 1006 43.46 -54.09 -1.56
N ILE A 1007 43.76 -54.61 -0.37
CA ILE A 1007 44.83 -54.10 0.50
C ILE A 1007 46.19 -54.13 -0.22
N GLN A 1008 46.55 -55.27 -0.83
CA GLN A 1008 47.82 -55.42 -1.55
C GLN A 1008 47.96 -54.38 -2.67
N GLY A 1009 46.91 -54.20 -3.48
CA GLY A 1009 46.92 -53.21 -4.56
C GLY A 1009 47.00 -51.76 -4.04
N TYR A 1010 46.31 -51.46 -2.94
CA TYR A 1010 46.35 -50.14 -2.31
C TYR A 1010 47.75 -49.84 -1.76
N GLY A 1011 48.33 -50.71 -0.92
CA GLY A 1011 49.66 -50.52 -0.35
C GLY A 1011 50.77 -50.42 -1.42
N MET A 1012 50.67 -51.19 -2.51
CA MET A 1012 51.59 -51.07 -3.64
C MET A 1012 51.57 -49.69 -4.31
N ALA A 1013 50.41 -49.02 -4.35
CA ALA A 1013 50.29 -47.67 -4.89
C ALA A 1013 50.89 -46.58 -3.99
N PHE A 1014 51.06 -46.88 -2.69
CA PHE A 1014 51.83 -46.06 -1.74
C PHE A 1014 53.31 -46.49 -1.64
N GLY A 1015 53.78 -47.38 -2.53
CA GLY A 1015 55.19 -47.76 -2.65
C GLY A 1015 55.62 -49.01 -1.88
N ILE A 1016 54.70 -49.70 -1.18
CA ILE A 1016 55.02 -50.96 -0.50
C ILE A 1016 55.33 -52.02 -1.57
N LYS A 1017 56.52 -52.63 -1.49
CA LYS A 1017 56.94 -53.64 -2.47
C LYS A 1017 56.07 -54.88 -2.39
N ARG A 1018 55.85 -55.50 -3.55
CA ARG A 1018 55.11 -56.77 -3.64
C ARG A 1018 55.72 -57.88 -2.77
N ASP A 1019 57.04 -57.89 -2.66
CA ASP A 1019 57.80 -58.90 -1.93
C ASP A 1019 57.42 -58.96 -0.44
N GLU A 1020 57.10 -57.82 0.18
CA GLU A 1020 56.64 -57.75 1.59
C GLU A 1020 55.33 -58.53 1.79
N PHE A 1021 54.36 -58.34 0.89
CA PHE A 1021 53.10 -59.07 0.87
C PHE A 1021 53.29 -60.55 0.54
N ASP A 1022 54.21 -60.87 -0.38
CA ASP A 1022 54.50 -62.24 -0.75
C ASP A 1022 55.22 -62.97 0.42
N HIS A 1023 56.11 -62.31 1.17
CA HIS A 1023 56.73 -62.84 2.40
C HIS A 1023 55.69 -63.26 3.46
N ILE A 1024 54.67 -62.42 3.73
CA ILE A 1024 53.60 -62.73 4.68
C ILE A 1024 52.86 -64.01 4.28
N ILE A 1025 52.43 -64.12 3.01
CA ILE A 1025 51.64 -65.27 2.55
C ILE A 1025 52.50 -66.54 2.39
N TYR A 1026 53.79 -66.42 2.07
CA TYR A 1026 54.74 -67.54 2.12
C TYR A 1026 54.97 -68.04 3.55
N GLY A 1027 55.12 -67.13 4.53
CA GLY A 1027 55.24 -67.49 5.94
C GLY A 1027 54.02 -68.27 6.43
N LYS A 1028 52.80 -67.79 6.14
CA LYS A 1028 51.56 -68.49 6.52
C LYS A 1028 51.36 -69.82 5.80
N LYS A 1029 51.76 -69.94 4.53
CA LYS A 1029 51.79 -71.24 3.83
C LYS A 1029 52.68 -72.25 4.56
N LYS A 1030 53.90 -71.85 4.94
CA LYS A 1030 54.85 -72.71 5.67
C LYS A 1030 54.30 -73.12 7.04
N ASN A 1031 53.73 -72.18 7.79
CA ASN A 1031 53.18 -72.44 9.14
C ASN A 1031 52.01 -73.42 9.14
N HIS A 1032 51.22 -73.50 8.06
CA HIS A 1032 50.09 -74.43 7.93
C HIS A 1032 50.41 -75.68 7.10
N GLY A 1033 51.65 -75.86 6.61
CA GLY A 1033 52.02 -77.00 5.76
C GLY A 1033 51.37 -76.99 4.37
N ILE A 1034 51.03 -75.80 3.85
CA ILE A 1034 50.25 -75.62 2.61
C ILE A 1034 51.16 -75.21 1.43
N GLU A 1035 51.13 -75.98 0.35
CA GLU A 1035 51.90 -75.71 -0.86
C GLU A 1035 51.34 -74.55 -1.71
N PHE A 1036 50.04 -74.58 -2.02
CA PHE A 1036 49.38 -73.63 -2.91
C PHE A 1036 48.32 -72.77 -2.20
N LYS A 1037 48.23 -71.49 -2.58
CA LYS A 1037 47.25 -70.51 -2.03
C LYS A 1037 45.79 -71.01 -2.03
N ARG A 1038 45.44 -71.85 -3.01
CA ARG A 1038 44.09 -72.42 -3.18
C ARG A 1038 43.67 -73.41 -2.10
N TYR A 1039 44.60 -73.88 -1.26
CA TYR A 1039 44.32 -74.81 -0.17
C TYR A 1039 44.19 -74.14 1.22
N PHE A 1040 44.36 -72.82 1.32
CA PHE A 1040 44.00 -72.11 2.55
C PHE A 1040 42.51 -72.25 2.84
N THR A 1041 42.13 -72.36 4.12
CA THR A 1041 40.73 -72.21 4.55
C THR A 1041 40.29 -70.75 4.51
N GLY A 1042 38.99 -70.50 4.72
CA GLY A 1042 38.46 -69.14 4.83
C GLY A 1042 39.11 -68.32 5.96
N ASP A 1043 39.29 -68.93 7.13
CA ASP A 1043 39.88 -68.28 8.30
C ASP A 1043 41.39 -68.05 8.16
N GLN A 1044 42.11 -68.97 7.51
CA GLN A 1044 43.53 -68.76 7.17
C GLN A 1044 43.69 -67.62 6.16
N MET A 1045 42.81 -67.51 5.17
CA MET A 1045 42.83 -66.38 4.24
C MET A 1045 42.46 -65.06 4.93
N LYS A 1046 41.53 -65.08 5.90
CA LYS A 1046 41.23 -63.93 6.78
C LYS A 1046 42.49 -63.49 7.52
N GLU A 1047 43.20 -64.41 8.17
CA GLU A 1047 44.42 -64.10 8.91
C GLU A 1047 45.49 -63.44 8.02
N VAL A 1048 45.74 -63.97 6.81
CA VAL A 1048 46.64 -63.35 5.84
C VAL A 1048 46.18 -61.94 5.45
N SER A 1049 44.87 -61.73 5.26
CA SER A 1049 44.32 -60.41 4.91
C SER A 1049 44.49 -59.37 6.02
N LEU A 1050 44.39 -59.78 7.29
CA LEU A 1050 44.60 -58.88 8.44
C LEU A 1050 46.09 -58.55 8.62
N LEU A 1051 47.00 -59.51 8.37
CA LEU A 1051 48.44 -59.23 8.36
C LEU A 1051 48.85 -58.31 7.21
N TYR A 1052 48.19 -58.40 6.06
CA TYR A 1052 48.37 -57.44 4.97
C TYR A 1052 47.94 -56.02 5.39
N LYS A 1053 46.81 -55.88 6.11
CA LYS A 1053 46.40 -54.60 6.67
C LYS A 1053 47.41 -54.06 7.69
N GLN A 1054 47.92 -54.93 8.58
CA GLN A 1054 48.92 -54.54 9.56
C GLN A 1054 50.19 -53.99 8.89
N LEU A 1055 50.67 -54.63 7.81
CA LEU A 1055 51.80 -54.14 7.02
C LEU A 1055 51.59 -52.71 6.45
N LEU A 1056 50.37 -52.37 6.02
CA LEU A 1056 50.06 -51.00 5.58
C LEU A 1056 50.17 -50.00 6.74
N LEU A 1057 49.55 -50.32 7.88
CA LEU A 1057 49.57 -49.47 9.07
C LEU A 1057 50.99 -49.28 9.61
N ASP A 1058 51.79 -50.35 9.67
CA ASP A 1058 53.20 -50.34 10.07
C ASP A 1058 54.06 -49.51 9.09
N SER A 1059 53.61 -49.38 7.83
CA SER A 1059 54.25 -48.56 6.79
C SER A 1059 53.73 -47.12 6.72
N GLY A 1060 52.82 -46.71 7.63
CA GLY A 1060 52.22 -45.37 7.65
C GLY A 1060 51.16 -45.12 6.56
N VAL A 1061 50.53 -46.18 6.04
CA VAL A 1061 49.42 -46.11 5.08
C VAL A 1061 48.11 -46.43 5.82
N GLU A 1062 47.23 -45.43 5.97
CA GLU A 1062 45.89 -45.54 6.59
C GLU A 1062 44.87 -46.30 5.73
#